data_AF-A0AAY4CSE0-F1
#
_entry.id   AF-A0AAY4CSE0-F1
#
_cell.length_a   1.000
_cell.length_b   1.000
_cell.length_c   1.000
_cell.angle_alpha   90.00
_cell.angle_beta   90.00
_cell.angle_gamma   90.00
#
_symmetry.space_group_name_H-M   'P 1'
#
loop_
_entity.id
_entity.type
_entity.pdbx_description
1 polymer ?
#
loop_
_entity_poly.entity_id
_entity_poly.type
_entity_poly.pdbx_seq_one_letter_code
_entity_poly.pdbx_strand_id
1 'polypeptide(L)'
;MSAYDIWGRRRFEDHDFMLRVYPGTISEGTIYCPVSARKATSAAEVIEQVIERLRLDRTKCYVLAEVKEFGGEEWILNPSDCPVQRMMLWPRMALENRSGGEDYRFLLREKNLDGSIHYGSLQMWLQVTEERRRMVERGFLPQPPPKDYNDLCNLPDLNEKTLLDNLRSRFKQEKIYTYVGSILIVINPFKFLPIYNPKYVKMYDNHHLGKLEPHIYAVADVAYHAMLQRRRDQCIVISGESGSGKTQSTNFLIHHLTALSQKGFASGVEQTILGAGPVLEAFGNAKTAHNNNSSRFGKFIQVNYQESGTVRGAYVEKYLLEKSRLVYQEHNERNYHVFYYLLAGAREEERKEFHLIKPEEYHYLNQVVISSCHSGRIFSLLSAILHLGNIQYKKKTYRDDSIDICNPEVLPTVSELLEVKEEMLFEALTTRKTVTVGEKLIVPYKLAEAVAVRDSMAKSLYSALFDWIVFRINHALLNNRDLEEMTKILSIGVLDIFGFEDYEINSFEQFCINFANERLQHYFNQHIFKLEQEEYRAEGISWHNIDYTDNSGCILLISKKPTGLLHLLDEECNFPQATNQTLLDKFKRQHEGSSYIEFPAVMEPAFIIRHYAGKVKYRVKDFREKNTDHMRPDIVALLKSSRKAFIVSLIGIHPVATFRWAVLRAYFRAVVAFRLAGKRFKEKRSGVCRRNSRTPLSDLQGSNTLNERPPRLFDLVCSLQHLLDVKSLKYLSNLTLHDRITKSLLHLHKKKKPPSISAQFQASLNKLMETLDQSEPYFVKCIRSNADKVCDGLVLRQLRYTGMLETVRIRQSGYSIKYSFQEFARHFRVLLAEGTRGTQESIQSFLCQTNLKTGGFQVGHSMVFLHEAERQRLQDLLHQEVVRRIVALQRRFRASLQRRRYLRMRQAACLIQMCWRRYCQRRRAAAGIIQASWRGHRLRQSYLRLCQSALLIQSMARGYLFSACKMRLIDMSVSCVVCRYACHRKCCAKTNTKCSKKFDAELSSRQFGVDVSRLTSDERLVPLVVEKLINYIEMHGLYTEGIYRKSGSTNKVKELKQALDTDVDNVNLDDFNIHVIASVFKQWLRDLPNPLMSFELYEDFLRALGRKEAVRAVYGIIDQLSRTHLNTLERLIFHLVRIALQVETNRMSANALAIVFAPCILRCPDTTDPLLSVQDISKTTACVELIIAEQMIKYKTRLKDISSLEFAENKAKSRLTLIRRSMVRTFPKSVQLL
;
A
#
# COMPACT_ATOMS: atom_id res chain seq x y z
N MET A 1 -46.19 12.80 1.13
CA MET A 1 -47.19 12.91 0.06
C MET A 1 -46.73 11.99 -1.08
N SER A 2 -47.52 11.04 -1.58
CA SER A 2 -48.87 10.53 -1.23
C SER A 2 -48.73 9.06 -0.76
N ALA A 3 -49.44 8.55 0.25
CA ALA A 3 -50.90 8.48 0.43
C ALA A 3 -51.59 7.58 -0.61
N TYR A 4 -51.61 6.27 -0.35
CA TYR A 4 -52.82 5.44 -0.45
C TYR A 4 -52.69 4.26 0.52
N ASP A 5 -53.46 4.32 1.59
CA ASP A 5 -53.64 3.27 2.58
C ASP A 5 -55.06 2.69 2.41
N ILE A 6 -55.35 1.56 3.04
CA ILE A 6 -56.69 0.91 3.09
C ILE A 6 -57.17 0.27 1.77
N TRP A 7 -56.95 -1.05 1.63
CA TRP A 7 -57.99 -1.97 1.14
C TRP A 7 -57.79 -3.38 1.73
N GLY A 8 -58.76 -3.84 2.51
CA GLY A 8 -59.06 -5.27 2.69
C GLY A 8 -58.24 -6.07 3.72
N ARG A 9 -58.73 -6.13 4.96
CA ARG A 9 -58.81 -7.42 5.66
C ARG A 9 -59.70 -8.35 4.82
N ARG A 10 -59.11 -9.22 4.00
CA ARG A 10 -59.78 -10.42 3.43
C ARG A 10 -59.02 -11.67 3.88
N ARG A 11 -59.79 -12.73 4.14
CA ARG A 11 -59.34 -13.98 4.79
C ARG A 11 -58.26 -14.68 3.96
N PHE A 12 -57.10 -14.95 4.56
CA PHE A 12 -56.06 -15.86 4.05
C PHE A 12 -56.19 -17.26 4.68
N GLU A 13 -57.41 -17.82 4.60
CA GLU A 13 -57.77 -19.11 5.20
C GLU A 13 -57.68 -20.28 4.19
N ASP A 14 -57.93 -20.04 2.89
CA ASP A 14 -57.92 -21.06 1.84
C ASP A 14 -56.73 -20.93 0.86
N HIS A 15 -55.53 -21.27 1.33
CA HIS A 15 -54.45 -21.73 0.45
C HIS A 15 -54.12 -23.18 0.81
N ASP A 16 -54.16 -24.05 -0.19
CA ASP A 16 -53.65 -25.42 -0.10
C ASP A 16 -52.11 -25.39 -0.19
N PHE A 17 -51.44 -26.01 0.78
CA PHE A 17 -49.99 -26.15 0.85
C PHE A 17 -49.58 -27.57 0.49
N MET A 18 -48.55 -27.72 -0.34
CA MET A 18 -48.02 -29.04 -0.71
C MET A 18 -46.94 -29.49 0.27
N LEU A 19 -47.31 -30.34 1.22
CA LEU A 19 -46.39 -31.01 2.14
C LEU A 19 -45.63 -32.11 1.39
N ARG A 20 -44.35 -32.31 1.74
CA ARG A 20 -43.53 -33.44 1.27
C ARG A 20 -43.32 -34.41 2.43
N VAL A 21 -44.01 -35.55 2.40
CA VAL A 21 -43.90 -36.60 3.41
C VAL A 21 -43.03 -37.73 2.87
N TYR A 22 -41.93 -38.03 3.55
CA TYR A 22 -40.95 -39.02 3.14
C TYR A 22 -41.28 -40.36 3.83
N PRO A 23 -41.61 -41.45 3.09
CA PRO A 23 -42.03 -42.72 3.70
C PRO A 23 -40.88 -43.56 4.29
N GLY A 24 -39.63 -43.10 4.20
CA GLY A 24 -38.48 -43.82 4.73
C GLY A 24 -38.33 -45.21 4.09
N THR A 25 -38.23 -46.25 4.92
CA THR A 25 -38.12 -47.65 4.50
C THR A 25 -39.48 -48.35 4.31
N ILE A 26 -40.60 -47.62 4.40
CA ILE A 26 -41.96 -48.21 4.43
C ILE A 26 -42.49 -48.52 3.02
N SER A 27 -41.98 -47.85 1.98
CA SER A 27 -42.31 -48.15 0.58
C SER A 27 -41.05 -48.15 -0.29
N GLU A 28 -40.79 -49.25 -0.99
CA GLU A 28 -39.68 -49.34 -1.94
C GLU A 28 -39.89 -48.37 -3.12
N GLY A 29 -38.80 -47.76 -3.60
CA GLY A 29 -38.78 -46.90 -4.79
C GLY A 29 -39.33 -45.47 -4.66
N THR A 30 -40.13 -45.15 -3.63
CA THR A 30 -40.76 -43.81 -3.50
C THR A 30 -39.95 -42.85 -2.62
N ILE A 31 -39.43 -41.77 -3.21
CA ILE A 31 -38.58 -40.79 -2.50
C ILE A 31 -39.39 -39.94 -1.51
N TYR A 32 -40.55 -39.41 -1.92
CA TYR A 32 -41.50 -38.70 -1.07
C TYR A 32 -42.91 -38.74 -1.69
N CYS A 33 -43.93 -38.68 -0.83
CA CYS A 33 -45.32 -38.47 -1.20
C CYS A 33 -45.68 -36.98 -1.04
N PRO A 34 -46.11 -36.28 -2.11
CA PRO A 34 -46.71 -34.96 -1.97
C PRO A 34 -48.13 -35.09 -1.40
N VAL A 35 -48.49 -34.23 -0.45
CA VAL A 35 -49.81 -34.18 0.20
C VAL A 35 -50.34 -32.74 0.13
N SER A 36 -51.59 -32.56 -0.27
CA SER A 36 -52.22 -31.22 -0.28
C SER A 36 -52.93 -31.02 1.06
N ALA A 37 -52.52 -29.99 1.80
CA ALA A 37 -53.00 -29.75 3.16
C ALA A 37 -53.24 -28.27 3.40
N ARG A 38 -54.31 -27.93 4.13
CA ARG A 38 -54.60 -26.55 4.58
C ARG A 38 -53.95 -26.29 5.93
N LYS A 39 -53.95 -25.04 6.38
CA LYS A 39 -53.44 -24.63 7.70
C LYS A 39 -54.13 -25.34 8.88
N ALA A 40 -55.33 -25.89 8.69
CA ALA A 40 -56.10 -26.61 9.70
C ALA A 40 -56.11 -28.14 9.50
N THR A 41 -55.50 -28.67 8.45
CA THR A 41 -55.43 -30.12 8.19
C THR A 41 -54.56 -30.77 9.26
N SER A 42 -55.13 -31.73 9.98
CA SER A 42 -54.46 -32.44 11.07
C SER A 42 -53.41 -33.44 10.56
N ALA A 43 -52.47 -33.81 11.43
CA ALA A 43 -51.48 -34.84 11.12
C ALA A 43 -52.14 -36.20 10.82
N ALA A 44 -53.27 -36.51 11.47
CA ALA A 44 -54.07 -37.69 11.17
C ALA A 44 -54.58 -37.70 9.71
N GLU A 45 -55.19 -36.61 9.24
CA GLU A 45 -55.64 -36.48 7.84
C GLU A 45 -54.48 -36.61 6.84
N VAL A 46 -53.31 -36.01 7.16
CA VAL A 46 -52.10 -36.14 6.33
C VAL A 46 -51.62 -37.59 6.28
N ILE A 47 -51.64 -38.31 7.41
CA ILE A 47 -51.26 -39.72 7.49
C ILE A 47 -52.23 -40.59 6.67
N GLU A 48 -53.55 -40.40 6.79
CA GLU A 48 -54.54 -41.14 6.00
C GLU A 48 -54.36 -40.93 4.49
N GLN A 49 -54.16 -39.68 4.04
CA GLN A 49 -53.89 -39.39 2.62
C GLN A 49 -52.60 -40.04 2.12
N VAL A 50 -51.58 -40.20 2.96
CA VAL A 50 -50.33 -40.89 2.61
C VAL A 50 -50.53 -42.40 2.58
N ILE A 51 -51.26 -42.98 3.54
CA ILE A 51 -51.62 -44.41 3.57
C ILE A 51 -52.41 -44.77 2.31
N GLU A 52 -53.38 -43.96 1.91
CA GLU A 52 -54.16 -44.16 0.69
C GLU A 52 -53.31 -44.07 -0.58
N ARG A 53 -52.48 -43.02 -0.72
CA ARG A 53 -51.63 -42.81 -1.91
C ARG A 53 -50.52 -43.85 -2.06
N LEU A 54 -49.93 -44.30 -0.96
CA LEU A 54 -48.85 -45.29 -0.96
C LEU A 54 -49.36 -46.73 -0.77
N ARG A 55 -50.69 -46.93 -0.65
CA ARG A 55 -51.34 -48.24 -0.40
C ARG A 55 -50.76 -48.99 0.79
N LEU A 56 -50.53 -48.27 1.90
CA LEU A 56 -49.99 -48.85 3.13
C LEU A 56 -51.05 -49.65 3.90
N ASP A 57 -50.60 -50.58 4.72
CA ASP A 57 -51.45 -51.50 5.47
C ASP A 57 -52.19 -50.77 6.61
N ARG A 58 -53.52 -50.69 6.49
CA ARG A 58 -54.40 -50.01 7.46
C ARG A 58 -54.49 -50.69 8.83
N THR A 59 -53.96 -51.91 8.98
CA THR A 59 -53.91 -52.60 10.29
C THR A 59 -52.77 -52.08 11.19
N LYS A 60 -51.84 -51.29 10.64
CA LYS A 60 -50.68 -50.74 11.33
C LYS A 60 -50.86 -49.27 11.71
N CYS A 61 -50.32 -48.87 12.85
CA CYS A 61 -50.32 -47.48 13.30
C CYS A 61 -49.13 -46.72 12.69
N TYR A 62 -49.39 -45.54 12.12
CA TYR A 62 -48.36 -44.67 11.58
C TYR A 62 -48.33 -43.32 12.31
N VAL A 63 -47.15 -42.71 12.38
CA VAL A 63 -46.94 -41.35 12.93
C VAL A 63 -46.09 -40.51 11.99
N LEU A 64 -46.32 -39.20 12.02
CA LEU A 64 -45.56 -38.21 11.25
C LEU A 64 -44.51 -37.56 12.17
N ALA A 65 -43.25 -37.51 11.74
CA ALA A 65 -42.16 -36.93 12.50
C ALA A 65 -41.48 -35.80 11.73
N GLU A 66 -41.27 -34.66 12.38
CA GLU A 66 -40.49 -33.54 11.89
C GLU A 66 -39.00 -33.77 12.19
N VAL A 67 -38.13 -33.65 11.19
CA VAL A 67 -36.68 -33.83 11.34
C VAL A 67 -35.95 -32.62 10.78
N LYS A 68 -35.02 -32.09 11.58
CA LYS A 68 -34.30 -30.83 11.31
C LYS A 68 -33.01 -31.01 10.50
N GLU A 69 -32.29 -32.12 10.71
CA GLU A 69 -31.03 -32.46 10.05
C GLU A 69 -30.91 -33.98 9.87
N PHE A 70 -30.09 -34.45 8.92
CA PHE A 70 -29.89 -35.88 8.67
C PHE A 70 -29.22 -36.57 9.87
N GLY A 71 -29.99 -37.39 10.60
CA GLY A 71 -29.55 -38.03 11.84
C GLY A 71 -29.70 -37.17 13.11
N GLY A 72 -30.40 -36.03 13.02
CA GLY A 72 -30.78 -35.21 14.17
C GLY A 72 -31.99 -35.75 14.95
N GLU A 73 -32.37 -35.05 16.01
CA GLU A 73 -33.54 -35.40 16.85
C GLU A 73 -34.85 -35.36 16.04
N GLU A 74 -35.65 -36.43 16.13
CA GLU A 74 -36.97 -36.53 15.50
C GLU A 74 -38.06 -36.01 16.44
N TRP A 75 -38.89 -35.08 15.97
CA TRP A 75 -40.04 -34.54 16.71
C TRP A 75 -41.34 -35.16 16.18
N ILE A 76 -41.88 -36.12 16.93
CA ILE A 76 -43.14 -36.80 16.59
C ILE A 76 -44.31 -35.83 16.77
N LEU A 77 -45.16 -35.73 15.76
CA LEU A 77 -46.38 -34.91 15.77
C LEU A 77 -47.53 -35.71 16.37
N ASN A 78 -48.34 -35.07 17.21
CA ASN A 78 -49.59 -35.66 17.68
C ASN A 78 -50.61 -35.70 16.54
N PRO A 79 -51.58 -36.64 16.54
CA PRO A 79 -52.60 -36.73 15.50
C PRO A 79 -53.38 -35.43 15.25
N SER A 80 -53.56 -34.60 16.29
CA SER A 80 -54.23 -33.30 16.25
C SER A 80 -53.36 -32.12 15.82
N ASP A 81 -52.03 -32.28 15.72
CA ASP A 81 -51.13 -31.19 15.35
C ASP A 81 -51.26 -30.88 13.85
N CYS A 82 -51.11 -29.62 13.45
CA CYS A 82 -51.25 -29.18 12.05
C CYS A 82 -49.87 -29.11 11.35
N PRO A 83 -49.49 -30.04 10.45
CA PRO A 83 -48.12 -30.08 9.90
C PRO A 83 -47.77 -28.86 9.05
N VAL A 84 -48.77 -28.24 8.38
CA VAL A 84 -48.60 -27.00 7.63
C VAL A 84 -48.18 -25.83 8.54
N GLN A 85 -48.69 -25.76 9.77
CA GLN A 85 -48.29 -24.72 10.72
C GLN A 85 -46.85 -24.92 11.20
N ARG A 86 -46.44 -26.18 11.42
CA ARG A 86 -45.04 -26.54 11.75
C ARG A 86 -44.10 -26.16 10.61
N MET A 87 -44.45 -26.48 9.37
CA MET A 87 -43.70 -26.09 8.18
C MET A 87 -43.52 -24.56 8.05
N MET A 88 -44.52 -23.77 8.44
CA MET A 88 -44.42 -22.29 8.43
C MET A 88 -43.46 -21.72 9.47
N LEU A 89 -43.08 -22.49 10.49
CA LEU A 89 -42.08 -22.09 11.49
C LEU A 89 -40.64 -22.36 11.04
N TRP A 90 -40.44 -23.04 9.89
CA TRP A 90 -39.10 -23.32 9.36
C TRP A 90 -38.40 -22.05 8.86
N PRO A 91 -37.05 -21.99 8.92
CA PRO A 91 -36.29 -20.88 8.35
C PRO A 91 -36.61 -20.69 6.86
N ARG A 92 -36.73 -19.43 6.39
CA ARG A 92 -37.03 -19.13 4.98
C ARG A 92 -36.09 -19.82 3.97
N MET A 93 -34.83 -20.04 4.33
CA MET A 93 -33.86 -20.77 3.49
C MET A 93 -34.28 -22.22 3.22
N ALA A 94 -34.89 -22.90 4.20
CA ALA A 94 -35.40 -24.27 4.06
C ALA A 94 -36.68 -24.30 3.22
N LEU A 95 -37.59 -23.32 3.41
CA LEU A 95 -38.79 -23.16 2.58
C LEU A 95 -38.47 -22.85 1.10
N GLU A 96 -37.39 -22.11 0.82
CA GLU A 96 -36.91 -21.80 -0.54
C GLU A 96 -36.04 -22.90 -1.16
N ASN A 97 -35.73 -23.97 -0.42
CA ASN A 97 -35.02 -25.16 -0.91
C ASN A 97 -33.65 -24.85 -1.58
N ARG A 98 -32.94 -23.82 -1.10
CA ARG A 98 -31.60 -23.43 -1.59
C ARG A 98 -30.52 -24.19 -0.84
N SER A 99 -29.65 -24.89 -1.57
CA SER A 99 -28.65 -25.83 -1.04
C SER A 99 -27.73 -25.22 0.04
N GLY A 100 -28.03 -25.44 1.32
CA GLY A 100 -27.24 -24.92 2.43
C GLY A 100 -27.64 -25.43 3.82
N GLY A 101 -26.97 -26.49 4.27
CA GLY A 101 -26.82 -26.83 5.69
C GLY A 101 -28.00 -27.57 6.36
N GLU A 102 -29.13 -26.88 6.54
CA GLU A 102 -30.28 -27.40 7.31
C GLU A 102 -31.41 -27.85 6.37
N ASP A 103 -31.89 -29.08 6.54
CA ASP A 103 -32.81 -29.75 5.60
C ASP A 103 -34.01 -30.32 6.38
N TYR A 104 -35.01 -29.46 6.60
CA TYR A 104 -36.21 -29.77 7.39
C TYR A 104 -37.19 -30.62 6.57
N ARG A 105 -37.63 -31.76 7.12
CA ARG A 105 -38.47 -32.75 6.43
C ARG A 105 -39.50 -33.39 7.36
N PHE A 106 -40.61 -33.88 6.79
CA PHE A 106 -41.53 -34.77 7.49
C PHE A 106 -41.30 -36.22 7.06
N LEU A 107 -41.04 -37.12 8.01
CA LEU A 107 -40.94 -38.57 7.80
C LEU A 107 -42.20 -39.27 8.29
N LEU A 108 -42.64 -40.30 7.57
CA LEU A 108 -43.61 -41.26 8.09
C LEU A 108 -42.86 -42.39 8.81
N ARG A 109 -43.33 -42.79 9.99
CA ARG A 109 -42.78 -43.89 10.79
C ARG A 109 -43.90 -44.86 11.18
N GLU A 110 -43.58 -46.15 11.25
CA GLU A 110 -44.47 -47.18 11.80
C GLU A 110 -44.34 -47.22 13.33
N LYS A 111 -45.47 -47.32 14.03
CA LYS A 111 -45.58 -47.36 15.49
C LYS A 111 -46.15 -48.72 15.92
N ASN A 112 -45.42 -49.39 16.80
CA ASN A 112 -45.79 -50.67 17.37
C ASN A 112 -46.95 -50.54 18.37
N LEU A 113 -47.64 -51.65 18.64
CA LEU A 113 -48.75 -51.73 19.59
C LEU A 113 -48.37 -51.38 21.05
N ASP A 114 -47.10 -51.50 21.40
CA ASP A 114 -46.52 -51.11 22.70
C ASP A 114 -46.22 -49.61 22.83
N GLY A 115 -46.40 -48.84 21.74
CA GLY A 115 -46.11 -47.41 21.67
C GLY A 115 -44.73 -47.04 21.14
N SER A 116 -43.83 -48.00 20.92
CA SER A 116 -42.48 -47.78 20.36
C SER A 116 -42.51 -47.53 18.84
N ILE A 117 -41.45 -46.92 18.30
CA ILE A 117 -41.33 -46.58 16.87
C ILE A 117 -40.31 -47.50 16.20
N HIS A 118 -40.65 -48.01 15.02
CA HIS A 118 -39.81 -48.94 14.27
C HIS A 118 -38.73 -48.22 13.43
N TYR A 119 -37.46 -48.45 13.78
CA TYR A 119 -36.29 -47.88 13.08
C TYR A 119 -35.57 -48.96 12.24
N GLY A 120 -35.66 -48.84 10.91
CA GLY A 120 -35.03 -49.77 9.97
C GLY A 120 -33.50 -49.64 9.85
N SER A 121 -32.83 -50.74 9.47
CA SER A 121 -31.36 -50.83 9.35
C SER A 121 -30.77 -49.95 8.23
N LEU A 122 -29.69 -49.23 8.56
CA LEU A 122 -28.93 -48.37 7.64
C LEU A 122 -28.27 -49.11 6.46
N GLN A 123 -28.08 -50.43 6.55
CA GLN A 123 -27.32 -51.20 5.54
C GLN A 123 -28.05 -51.33 4.19
N MET A 124 -29.38 -51.36 4.16
CA MET A 124 -30.14 -51.56 2.92
C MET A 124 -29.99 -50.37 1.96
N TRP A 125 -29.87 -49.15 2.49
CA TRP A 125 -29.78 -47.93 1.68
C TRP A 125 -28.46 -47.83 0.89
N LEU A 126 -27.39 -48.48 1.37
CA LEU A 126 -26.13 -48.63 0.64
C LEU A 126 -26.28 -49.55 -0.58
N GLN A 127 -27.06 -50.62 -0.50
CA GLN A 127 -27.36 -51.48 -1.66
C GLN A 127 -28.20 -50.72 -2.71
N VAL A 128 -29.18 -49.92 -2.27
CA VAL A 128 -29.96 -49.04 -3.17
C VAL A 128 -29.05 -48.05 -3.90
N THR A 129 -27.96 -47.55 -3.30
CA THR A 129 -26.98 -46.72 -4.03
C THR A 129 -26.12 -47.49 -5.05
N GLU A 130 -25.86 -48.78 -4.82
CA GLU A 130 -25.15 -49.66 -5.75
C GLU A 130 -26.02 -50.01 -6.97
N GLU A 131 -27.31 -50.31 -6.75
CA GLU A 131 -28.27 -50.56 -7.83
C GLU A 131 -28.59 -49.29 -8.60
N ARG A 132 -28.71 -48.14 -7.93
CA ARG A 132 -28.82 -46.83 -8.59
C ARG A 132 -27.66 -46.56 -9.54
N ARG A 133 -26.43 -46.98 -9.18
CA ARG A 133 -25.26 -46.88 -10.06
C ARG A 133 -25.42 -47.75 -11.31
N ARG A 134 -25.83 -49.02 -11.14
CA ARG A 134 -26.10 -49.96 -12.25
C ARG A 134 -27.28 -49.51 -13.13
N MET A 135 -28.30 -48.87 -12.57
CA MET A 135 -29.45 -48.32 -13.32
C MET A 135 -29.09 -47.05 -14.11
N VAL A 136 -28.15 -46.23 -13.60
CA VAL A 136 -27.55 -45.12 -14.36
C VAL A 136 -26.65 -45.65 -15.49
N GLU A 137 -25.83 -46.67 -15.24
CA GLU A 137 -25.00 -47.35 -16.25
C GLU A 137 -25.86 -48.05 -17.34
N ARG A 138 -27.06 -48.52 -16.99
CA ARG A 138 -28.05 -49.10 -17.93
C ARG A 138 -29.02 -48.07 -18.54
N GLY A 139 -28.87 -46.77 -18.23
CA GLY A 139 -29.64 -45.69 -18.87
C GLY A 139 -31.08 -45.48 -18.41
N PHE A 140 -31.53 -46.11 -17.32
CA PHE A 140 -32.92 -46.01 -16.83
C PHE A 140 -33.17 -44.83 -15.87
N LEU A 141 -32.14 -44.03 -15.57
CA LEU A 141 -32.23 -42.82 -14.75
C LEU A 141 -31.54 -41.65 -15.46
N PRO A 142 -31.99 -40.39 -15.26
CA PRO A 142 -31.29 -39.22 -15.75
C PRO A 142 -29.85 -39.21 -15.23
N GLN A 143 -28.86 -39.03 -16.11
CA GLN A 143 -27.47 -38.93 -15.67
C GLN A 143 -27.30 -37.75 -14.70
N PRO A 144 -26.44 -37.88 -13.68
CA PRO A 144 -26.01 -36.71 -12.91
C PRO A 144 -25.40 -35.66 -13.87
N PRO A 145 -25.53 -34.35 -13.57
CA PRO A 145 -24.96 -33.32 -14.43
C PRO A 145 -23.45 -33.58 -14.64
N PRO A 146 -22.91 -33.29 -15.83
CA PRO A 146 -21.53 -33.59 -16.17
C PRO A 146 -20.58 -32.99 -15.12
N LYS A 147 -19.58 -33.77 -14.73
CA LYS A 147 -18.64 -33.39 -13.67
C LYS A 147 -17.78 -32.23 -14.15
N ASP A 148 -18.10 -31.02 -13.72
CA ASP A 148 -17.35 -29.84 -14.14
C ASP A 148 -15.97 -29.78 -13.47
N TYR A 149 -14.94 -29.86 -14.30
CA TYR A 149 -13.55 -29.70 -13.87
C TYR A 149 -13.22 -28.22 -13.62
N ASN A 150 -12.46 -27.95 -12.56
CA ASN A 150 -11.93 -26.61 -12.23
C ASN A 150 -10.65 -26.27 -13.01
N ASP A 151 -9.91 -27.29 -13.44
CA ASP A 151 -8.74 -27.20 -14.30
C ASP A 151 -8.94 -28.16 -15.48
N LEU A 152 -8.82 -27.62 -16.70
CA LEU A 152 -9.02 -28.37 -17.94
C LEU A 152 -7.95 -29.45 -18.15
N CYS A 153 -6.80 -29.36 -17.47
CA CYS A 153 -5.81 -30.44 -17.45
C CYS A 153 -6.34 -31.74 -16.80
N ASN A 154 -7.44 -31.70 -16.05
CA ASN A 154 -8.05 -32.90 -15.45
C ASN A 154 -9.13 -33.56 -16.34
N LEU A 155 -9.35 -33.08 -17.57
CA LEU A 155 -10.28 -33.69 -18.52
C LEU A 155 -9.78 -35.08 -18.99
N PRO A 156 -10.62 -36.13 -18.99
CA PRO A 156 -10.21 -37.47 -19.43
C PRO A 156 -10.00 -37.53 -20.96
N ASP A 157 -10.90 -36.93 -21.74
CA ASP A 157 -10.83 -36.86 -23.20
C ASP A 157 -10.62 -35.41 -23.65
N LEU A 158 -9.48 -35.12 -24.28
CA LEU A 158 -9.12 -33.76 -24.70
C LEU A 158 -9.45 -33.51 -26.19
N ASN A 159 -10.64 -32.97 -26.43
CA ASN A 159 -11.16 -32.57 -27.73
C ASN A 159 -11.67 -31.12 -27.68
N GLU A 160 -11.76 -30.43 -28.82
CA GLU A 160 -12.34 -29.07 -28.89
C GLU A 160 -13.75 -29.01 -28.29
N LYS A 161 -14.54 -30.06 -28.54
CA LYS A 161 -15.91 -30.19 -28.01
C LYS A 161 -15.93 -30.34 -26.49
N THR A 162 -15.05 -31.16 -25.89
CA THR A 162 -15.05 -31.39 -24.43
C THR A 162 -14.55 -30.16 -23.66
N LEU A 163 -13.58 -29.41 -24.22
CA LEU A 163 -13.18 -28.08 -23.73
C LEU A 163 -14.36 -27.10 -23.74
N LEU A 164 -15.05 -26.98 -24.87
CA LEU A 164 -16.19 -26.07 -25.03
C LEU A 164 -17.36 -26.45 -24.10
N ASP A 165 -17.71 -27.73 -24.03
CA ASP A 165 -18.81 -28.23 -23.20
C ASP A 165 -18.54 -28.00 -21.70
N ASN A 166 -17.30 -28.20 -21.23
CA ASN A 166 -16.92 -27.87 -19.85
C ASN A 166 -17.04 -26.36 -19.56
N LEU A 167 -16.43 -25.51 -20.39
CA LEU A 167 -16.50 -24.05 -20.24
C LEU A 167 -17.95 -23.54 -20.29
N ARG A 168 -18.79 -24.12 -21.16
CA ARG A 168 -20.21 -23.81 -21.28
C ARG A 168 -21.02 -24.24 -20.05
N SER A 169 -20.73 -25.41 -19.48
CA SER A 169 -21.37 -25.89 -18.25
C SER A 169 -21.03 -25.01 -17.05
N ARG A 170 -19.73 -24.69 -16.86
CA ARG A 170 -19.26 -23.74 -15.84
C ARG A 170 -19.89 -22.35 -15.99
N PHE A 171 -19.94 -21.81 -17.20
CA PHE A 171 -20.55 -20.51 -17.46
C PHE A 171 -22.06 -20.47 -17.12
N LYS A 172 -22.81 -21.55 -17.39
CA LYS A 172 -24.21 -21.68 -16.97
C LYS A 172 -24.39 -21.66 -15.45
N GLN A 173 -23.39 -22.10 -14.69
CA GLN A 173 -23.37 -22.04 -13.21
C GLN A 173 -22.78 -20.72 -12.67
N GLU A 174 -22.64 -19.70 -13.52
CA GLU A 174 -22.01 -18.40 -13.18
C GLU A 174 -20.52 -18.50 -12.80
N LYS A 175 -19.87 -19.66 -13.04
CA LYS A 175 -18.43 -19.87 -12.83
C LYS A 175 -17.63 -19.40 -14.05
N ILE A 176 -17.21 -18.14 -14.03
CA ILE A 176 -16.51 -17.49 -15.16
C ILE A 176 -15.02 -17.82 -15.29
N TYR A 177 -14.42 -18.41 -14.24
CA TYR A 177 -12.99 -18.70 -14.15
C TYR A 177 -12.73 -20.20 -14.25
N THR A 178 -11.70 -20.58 -15.01
CA THR A 178 -11.26 -21.97 -15.19
C THR A 178 -9.74 -22.01 -15.36
N TYR A 179 -9.06 -22.98 -14.76
CA TYR A 179 -7.61 -23.15 -14.93
C TYR A 179 -7.24 -23.98 -16.17
N VAL A 180 -6.03 -23.75 -16.65
CA VAL A 180 -5.24 -24.64 -17.52
C VAL A 180 -3.86 -24.74 -16.88
N GLY A 181 -3.73 -25.62 -15.88
CA GLY A 181 -2.58 -25.64 -14.98
C GLY A 181 -2.35 -24.27 -14.31
N SER A 182 -1.26 -23.59 -14.65
CA SER A 182 -0.93 -22.25 -14.13
C SER A 182 -1.55 -21.06 -14.88
N ILE A 183 -2.26 -21.32 -15.99
CA ILE A 183 -2.91 -20.29 -16.82
C ILE A 183 -4.38 -20.15 -16.38
N LEU A 184 -4.90 -18.91 -16.37
CA LEU A 184 -6.30 -18.64 -16.03
C LEU A 184 -7.11 -18.24 -17.27
N ILE A 185 -8.16 -18.99 -17.59
CA ILE A 185 -9.20 -18.60 -18.55
C ILE A 185 -10.29 -17.82 -17.82
N VAL A 186 -10.70 -16.69 -18.41
CA VAL A 186 -11.76 -15.81 -17.92
C VAL A 186 -12.79 -15.63 -19.03
N ILE A 187 -14.06 -16.01 -18.81
CA ILE A 187 -15.14 -15.75 -19.77
C ILE A 187 -15.95 -14.55 -19.29
N ASN A 188 -16.06 -13.49 -20.10
CA ASN A 188 -16.83 -12.30 -19.72
C ASN A 188 -18.32 -12.66 -19.49
N PRO A 189 -18.91 -12.42 -18.30
CA PRO A 189 -20.32 -12.70 -18.04
C PRO A 189 -21.28 -11.58 -18.49
N PHE A 190 -20.78 -10.40 -18.88
CA PHE A 190 -21.56 -9.17 -19.15
C PHE A 190 -22.49 -8.65 -18.03
N LYS A 191 -22.56 -9.36 -16.89
CA LYS A 191 -23.25 -8.98 -15.66
C LYS A 191 -22.29 -8.91 -14.47
N PHE A 192 -22.64 -8.13 -13.44
CA PHE A 192 -21.87 -8.06 -12.21
C PHE A 192 -22.09 -9.32 -11.36
N LEU A 193 -21.02 -10.00 -10.95
CA LEU A 193 -21.05 -11.16 -10.06
C LEU A 193 -20.52 -10.78 -8.66
N PRO A 194 -21.12 -11.27 -7.56
CA PRO A 194 -20.75 -10.90 -6.19
C PRO A 194 -19.41 -11.48 -5.68
N ILE A 195 -18.59 -12.05 -6.58
CA ILE A 195 -17.32 -12.74 -6.30
C ILE A 195 -16.14 -11.81 -5.97
N TYR A 196 -16.27 -10.50 -6.23
CA TYR A 196 -15.22 -9.50 -6.01
C TYR A 196 -15.31 -8.79 -4.63
N ASN A 197 -16.07 -9.36 -3.70
CA ASN A 197 -16.24 -8.81 -2.35
C ASN A 197 -14.92 -8.92 -1.53
N PRO A 198 -14.54 -7.93 -0.70
CA PRO A 198 -13.39 -8.01 0.21
C PRO A 198 -13.29 -9.28 1.09
N LYS A 199 -14.40 -10.01 1.32
CA LYS A 199 -14.36 -11.35 1.93
C LYS A 199 -13.52 -12.35 1.12
N TYR A 200 -13.62 -12.36 -0.21
CA TYR A 200 -12.85 -13.24 -1.08
C TYR A 200 -11.36 -12.89 -1.07
N VAL A 201 -10.99 -11.61 -0.94
CA VAL A 201 -9.59 -11.20 -0.78
C VAL A 201 -8.92 -11.92 0.38
N LYS A 202 -9.61 -12.07 1.52
CA LYS A 202 -9.11 -12.83 2.68
C LYS A 202 -9.21 -14.35 2.54
N MET A 203 -10.14 -14.84 1.71
CA MET A 203 -10.29 -16.27 1.44
C MET A 203 -9.14 -16.83 0.60
N TYR A 204 -8.63 -16.03 -0.34
CA TYR A 204 -7.52 -16.41 -1.22
C TYR A 204 -6.12 -16.03 -0.71
N ASP A 205 -5.99 -15.28 0.41
CA ASP A 205 -4.67 -14.93 1.03
C ASP A 205 -3.90 -16.21 1.40
N ASN A 206 -2.68 -16.33 0.88
CA ASN A 206 -1.73 -17.41 1.17
C ASN A 206 -2.28 -18.82 0.91
N HIS A 207 -2.95 -19.00 -0.23
CA HIS A 207 -3.50 -20.28 -0.69
C HIS A 207 -2.83 -20.75 -1.99
N HIS A 208 -2.48 -22.04 -2.06
CA HIS A 208 -1.94 -22.64 -3.28
C HIS A 208 -2.99 -22.72 -4.39
N LEU A 209 -2.54 -22.59 -5.65
CA LEU A 209 -3.36 -22.75 -6.84
C LEU A 209 -4.08 -24.11 -6.83
N GLY A 210 -5.33 -24.16 -7.32
CA GLY A 210 -6.12 -25.38 -7.38
C GLY A 210 -6.77 -25.86 -6.07
N LYS A 211 -6.33 -25.39 -4.89
CA LYS A 211 -6.95 -25.74 -3.59
C LYS A 211 -8.36 -25.12 -3.42
N LEU A 212 -8.59 -23.96 -4.02
CA LEU A 212 -9.87 -23.23 -4.03
C LEU A 212 -10.43 -23.18 -5.46
N GLU A 213 -11.69 -22.77 -5.60
CA GLU A 213 -12.28 -22.51 -6.92
C GLU A 213 -11.42 -21.52 -7.74
N PRO A 214 -11.33 -21.68 -9.07
CA PRO A 214 -10.50 -20.82 -9.90
C PRO A 214 -10.88 -19.34 -9.76
N HIS A 215 -9.88 -18.48 -9.55
CA HIS A 215 -10.12 -17.04 -9.41
C HIS A 215 -8.88 -16.21 -9.77
N ILE A 216 -9.11 -14.99 -10.24
CA ILE A 216 -8.03 -14.02 -10.55
C ILE A 216 -7.21 -13.63 -9.31
N TYR A 217 -7.81 -13.64 -8.13
CA TYR A 217 -7.12 -13.38 -6.86
C TYR A 217 -6.09 -14.47 -6.52
N ALA A 218 -6.35 -15.73 -6.86
CA ALA A 218 -5.37 -16.81 -6.64
C ALA A 218 -4.11 -16.62 -7.51
N VAL A 219 -4.25 -16.14 -8.75
CA VAL A 219 -3.11 -15.81 -9.61
C VAL A 219 -2.29 -14.66 -9.02
N ALA A 220 -2.97 -13.63 -8.49
CA ALA A 220 -2.33 -12.49 -7.85
C ALA A 220 -1.62 -12.87 -6.53
N ASP A 221 -2.23 -13.72 -5.69
CA ASP A 221 -1.63 -14.22 -4.45
C ASP A 221 -0.41 -15.11 -4.71
N VAL A 222 -0.50 -16.01 -5.71
CA VAL A 222 0.63 -16.85 -6.13
C VAL A 222 1.78 -15.99 -6.67
N ALA A 223 1.52 -15.02 -7.55
CA ALA A 223 2.56 -14.12 -8.06
C ALA A 223 3.20 -13.28 -6.94
N TYR A 224 2.42 -12.76 -5.99
CA TYR A 224 2.92 -12.01 -4.85
C TYR A 224 3.81 -12.87 -3.93
N HIS A 225 3.39 -14.08 -3.59
CA HIS A 225 4.19 -14.99 -2.77
C HIS A 225 5.42 -15.52 -3.53
N ALA A 226 5.34 -15.76 -4.84
CA ALA A 226 6.48 -16.15 -5.67
C ALA A 226 7.53 -15.05 -5.74
N MET A 227 7.13 -13.79 -5.94
CA MET A 227 8.02 -12.62 -5.89
C MET A 227 8.84 -12.58 -4.58
N LEU A 228 8.17 -12.74 -3.44
CA LEU A 228 8.82 -12.70 -2.12
C LEU A 228 9.72 -13.90 -1.85
N GLN A 229 9.32 -15.11 -2.28
CA GLN A 229 10.10 -16.34 -2.07
C GLN A 229 11.32 -16.41 -2.98
N ARG A 230 11.19 -16.03 -4.26
CA ARG A 230 12.23 -16.13 -5.28
C ARG A 230 13.10 -14.88 -5.40
N ARG A 231 12.68 -13.75 -4.83
CA ARG A 231 13.33 -12.43 -4.94
C ARG A 231 13.58 -12.00 -6.40
N ARG A 232 12.62 -12.29 -7.28
CA ARG A 232 12.62 -11.92 -8.71
C ARG A 232 11.33 -11.19 -9.06
N ASP A 233 11.42 -10.20 -9.94
CA ASP A 233 10.26 -9.52 -10.49
C ASP A 233 9.31 -10.49 -11.22
N GLN A 234 8.02 -10.22 -11.14
CA GLN A 234 6.96 -11.04 -11.74
C GLN A 234 6.16 -10.18 -12.72
N CYS A 235 5.63 -10.78 -13.79
CA CYS A 235 4.72 -10.09 -14.70
C CYS A 235 3.45 -10.90 -14.95
N ILE A 236 2.32 -10.22 -15.10
CA ILE A 236 1.02 -10.82 -15.32
C ILE A 236 0.47 -10.26 -16.63
N VAL A 237 0.42 -11.11 -17.65
CA VAL A 237 0.08 -10.77 -19.03
C VAL A 237 -1.37 -11.14 -19.30
N ILE A 238 -2.22 -10.13 -19.47
CA ILE A 238 -3.65 -10.28 -19.74
C ILE A 238 -3.88 -10.11 -21.26
N SER A 239 -4.41 -11.14 -21.91
CA SER A 239 -4.60 -11.17 -23.38
C SER A 239 -5.98 -11.70 -23.78
N GLY A 240 -6.46 -11.34 -24.98
CA GLY A 240 -7.82 -11.66 -25.46
C GLY A 240 -8.41 -10.58 -26.38
N GLU A 241 -9.51 -10.87 -27.08
CA GLU A 241 -10.18 -9.93 -28.00
C GLU A 241 -10.65 -8.62 -27.33
N SER A 242 -10.96 -7.60 -28.12
CA SER A 242 -11.64 -6.40 -27.59
C SER A 242 -13.02 -6.77 -27.01
N GLY A 243 -13.39 -6.21 -25.86
CA GLY A 243 -14.62 -6.53 -25.14
C GLY A 243 -14.58 -7.80 -24.28
N SER A 244 -13.48 -8.57 -24.25
CA SER A 244 -13.34 -9.79 -23.42
C SER A 244 -13.16 -9.55 -21.91
N GLY A 245 -13.11 -8.29 -21.44
CA GLY A 245 -13.02 -7.98 -20.00
C GLY A 245 -11.60 -7.84 -19.44
N LYS A 246 -10.56 -7.73 -20.29
CA LYS A 246 -9.15 -7.50 -19.89
C LYS A 246 -9.00 -6.38 -18.85
N THR A 247 -9.46 -5.18 -19.18
CA THR A 247 -9.34 -3.97 -18.34
C THR A 247 -9.99 -4.11 -16.97
N GLN A 248 -11.12 -4.81 -16.87
CA GLN A 248 -11.77 -5.09 -15.58
C GLN A 248 -10.97 -6.12 -14.77
N SER A 249 -10.43 -7.15 -15.44
CA SER A 249 -9.53 -8.13 -14.85
C SER A 249 -8.27 -7.45 -14.28
N THR A 250 -7.66 -6.51 -15.02
CA THR A 250 -6.55 -5.66 -14.57
C THR A 250 -6.92 -4.89 -13.29
N ASN A 251 -8.09 -4.24 -13.28
CA ASN A 251 -8.54 -3.40 -12.17
C ASN A 251 -8.78 -4.24 -10.89
N PHE A 252 -9.43 -5.42 -11.01
CA PHE A 252 -9.61 -6.35 -9.88
C PHE A 252 -8.27 -6.91 -9.37
N LEU A 253 -7.34 -7.21 -10.27
CA LEU A 253 -6.03 -7.75 -9.93
C LEU A 253 -5.17 -6.72 -9.17
N ILE A 254 -5.12 -5.48 -9.64
CA ILE A 254 -4.43 -4.37 -8.96
C ILE A 254 -5.03 -4.14 -7.57
N HIS A 255 -6.37 -4.13 -7.45
CA HIS A 255 -7.03 -3.98 -6.16
C HIS A 255 -6.65 -5.08 -5.16
N HIS A 256 -6.54 -6.33 -5.62
CA HIS A 256 -6.09 -7.45 -4.77
C HIS A 256 -4.60 -7.33 -4.39
N LEU A 257 -3.73 -7.02 -5.35
CA LEU A 257 -2.29 -6.79 -5.12
C LEU A 257 -2.03 -5.65 -4.12
N THR A 258 -2.82 -4.57 -4.14
CA THR A 258 -2.76 -3.52 -3.11
C THR A 258 -3.28 -3.98 -1.76
N ALA A 259 -4.29 -4.86 -1.72
CA ALA A 259 -4.90 -5.34 -0.48
C ALA A 259 -4.01 -6.36 0.27
N LEU A 260 -3.24 -7.20 -0.43
CA LEU A 260 -2.29 -8.14 0.20
C LEU A 260 -1.22 -7.42 1.05
N SER A 261 -0.88 -6.18 0.68
CA SER A 261 0.04 -5.31 1.42
C SER A 261 -0.50 -4.78 2.76
N GLN A 262 -1.79 -4.96 3.09
CA GLN A 262 -2.43 -4.31 4.24
C GLN A 262 -2.07 -4.93 5.62
N LYS A 263 -0.98 -5.69 5.69
CA LYS A 263 -0.32 -6.09 6.94
C LYS A 263 0.47 -4.92 7.58
N GLY A 264 0.50 -3.74 6.94
CA GLY A 264 0.94 -2.45 7.50
C GLY A 264 -0.10 -1.33 7.33
N PHE A 265 0.11 -0.18 7.99
CA PHE A 265 -0.78 1.00 7.90
C PHE A 265 -0.99 1.44 6.45
N ALA A 266 -2.24 1.50 6.00
CA ALA A 266 -2.62 1.87 4.63
C ALA A 266 -1.98 3.21 4.22
N SER A 267 -1.19 3.17 3.16
CA SER A 267 -0.55 4.36 2.60
C SER A 267 -1.52 5.07 1.65
N GLY A 268 -1.42 6.41 1.55
CA GLY A 268 -2.23 7.17 0.58
C GLY A 268 -1.95 6.80 -0.89
N VAL A 269 -0.87 6.05 -1.15
CA VAL A 269 -0.46 5.58 -2.47
C VAL A 269 -1.48 4.58 -3.04
N GLU A 270 -2.04 3.68 -2.22
CA GLU A 270 -3.03 2.68 -2.66
C GLU A 270 -4.27 3.33 -3.30
N GLN A 271 -4.82 4.37 -2.66
CA GLN A 271 -5.94 5.15 -3.21
C GLN A 271 -5.54 5.93 -4.47
N THR A 272 -4.27 6.34 -4.59
CA THR A 272 -3.75 7.07 -5.74
C THR A 272 -3.55 6.14 -6.94
N ILE A 273 -3.11 4.89 -6.72
CA ILE A 273 -3.04 3.82 -7.74
C ILE A 273 -4.44 3.54 -8.29
N LEU A 274 -5.42 3.29 -7.42
CA LEU A 274 -6.80 2.99 -7.84
C LEU A 274 -7.48 4.21 -8.50
N GLY A 275 -7.19 5.43 -8.03
CA GLY A 275 -7.70 6.67 -8.62
C GLY A 275 -7.11 7.02 -10.00
N ALA A 276 -5.94 6.49 -10.35
CA ALA A 276 -5.32 6.73 -11.65
C ALA A 276 -6.05 6.01 -12.79
N GLY A 277 -6.67 4.85 -12.53
CA GLY A 277 -7.38 4.04 -13.53
C GLY A 277 -8.44 4.82 -14.32
N PRO A 278 -9.47 5.40 -13.66
CA PRO A 278 -10.51 6.18 -14.33
C PRO A 278 -10.00 7.39 -15.14
N VAL A 279 -8.90 8.02 -14.71
CA VAL A 279 -8.28 9.12 -15.45
C VAL A 279 -7.66 8.61 -16.75
N LEU A 280 -6.94 7.49 -16.70
CA LEU A 280 -6.37 6.86 -17.89
C LEU A 280 -7.45 6.33 -18.83
N GLU A 281 -8.56 5.79 -18.31
CA GLU A 281 -9.71 5.37 -19.14
C GLU A 281 -10.38 6.57 -19.83
N ALA A 282 -10.53 7.73 -19.17
CA ALA A 282 -11.15 8.90 -19.79
C ALA A 282 -10.38 9.45 -21.00
N PHE A 283 -9.05 9.46 -20.94
CA PHE A 283 -8.17 9.97 -22.02
C PHE A 283 -7.66 8.89 -22.98
N GLY A 284 -7.78 7.61 -22.62
CA GLY A 284 -7.20 6.49 -23.37
C GLY A 284 -8.21 5.49 -23.91
N ASN A 285 -9.47 5.54 -23.47
CA ASN A 285 -10.51 4.64 -23.96
C ASN A 285 -11.55 5.38 -24.83
N ALA A 286 -12.19 4.62 -25.71
CA ALA A 286 -13.25 5.08 -26.60
C ALA A 286 -14.29 3.99 -26.87
N LYS A 287 -15.45 4.37 -27.44
CA LYS A 287 -16.43 3.42 -27.98
C LYS A 287 -15.97 2.95 -29.37
N THR A 288 -15.92 1.63 -29.55
CA THR A 288 -15.82 0.95 -30.85
C THR A 288 -17.14 0.30 -31.22
N ALA A 289 -17.26 -0.25 -32.43
CA ALA A 289 -18.44 -1.01 -32.87
C ALA A 289 -18.77 -2.22 -31.97
N HIS A 290 -17.80 -2.76 -31.23
CA HIS A 290 -17.94 -3.97 -30.43
C HIS A 290 -17.83 -3.77 -28.91
N ASN A 291 -17.32 -2.63 -28.45
CA ASN A 291 -17.09 -2.36 -27.04
C ASN A 291 -17.29 -0.87 -26.72
N ASN A 292 -18.13 -0.56 -25.73
CA ASN A 292 -18.44 0.80 -25.32
C ASN A 292 -17.29 1.52 -24.59
N ASN A 293 -16.36 0.78 -23.97
CA ASN A 293 -15.21 1.28 -23.24
C ASN A 293 -13.96 0.44 -23.61
N SER A 294 -13.43 0.66 -24.82
CA SER A 294 -12.25 -0.05 -25.35
C SER A 294 -10.99 0.77 -25.10
N SER A 295 -9.99 0.20 -24.44
CA SER A 295 -8.67 0.85 -24.33
C SER A 295 -8.00 0.94 -25.69
N ARG A 296 -7.68 2.19 -26.08
CA ARG A 296 -6.98 2.56 -27.31
C ARG A 296 -5.54 3.05 -27.02
N PHE A 297 -4.98 2.55 -25.93
CA PHE A 297 -3.56 2.51 -25.61
C PHE A 297 -3.28 1.24 -24.79
N GLY A 298 -2.05 0.72 -24.83
CA GLY A 298 -1.59 -0.33 -23.93
C GLY A 298 -1.07 0.27 -22.63
N LYS A 299 -1.36 -0.37 -21.50
CA LYS A 299 -0.87 0.04 -20.17
C LYS A 299 -0.09 -1.10 -19.52
N PHE A 300 1.11 -0.77 -19.06
CA PHE A 300 1.88 -1.62 -18.16
C PHE A 300 1.92 -0.92 -16.80
N ILE A 301 1.34 -1.55 -15.78
CA ILE A 301 1.28 -1.01 -14.42
C ILE A 301 2.18 -1.87 -13.54
N GLN A 302 3.34 -1.32 -13.19
CA GLN A 302 4.31 -1.94 -12.31
C GLN A 302 4.06 -1.49 -10.87
N VAL A 303 3.67 -2.41 -9.99
CA VAL A 303 3.55 -2.16 -8.55
C VAL A 303 4.87 -2.51 -7.88
N ASN A 304 5.43 -1.56 -7.12
CA ASN A 304 6.74 -1.69 -6.49
C ASN A 304 6.59 -2.01 -4.99
N TYR A 305 7.31 -3.03 -4.54
CA TYR A 305 7.27 -3.58 -3.19
C TYR A 305 8.63 -3.49 -2.49
N GLN A 306 8.60 -3.36 -1.17
CA GLN A 306 9.76 -3.56 -0.29
C GLN A 306 10.03 -5.06 -0.08
N GLU A 307 11.23 -5.44 0.38
CA GLU A 307 11.54 -6.83 0.77
C GLU A 307 10.60 -7.37 1.89
N SER A 308 9.94 -6.49 2.63
CA SER A 308 8.91 -6.81 3.63
C SER A 308 7.53 -7.14 3.03
N GLY A 309 7.34 -6.98 1.72
CA GLY A 309 6.07 -7.20 1.02
C GLY A 309 5.10 -6.02 1.04
N THR A 310 5.49 -4.86 1.58
CA THR A 310 4.64 -3.65 1.54
C THR A 310 4.75 -2.92 0.21
N VAL A 311 3.62 -2.41 -0.32
CA VAL A 311 3.60 -1.52 -1.49
C VAL A 311 4.30 -0.21 -1.14
N ARG A 312 5.33 0.10 -1.91
CA ARG A 312 6.16 1.30 -1.79
C ARG A 312 5.66 2.43 -2.70
N GLY A 313 5.22 2.06 -3.90
CA GLY A 313 4.91 2.95 -5.01
C GLY A 313 4.37 2.18 -6.21
N ALA A 314 4.08 2.88 -7.30
CA ALA A 314 3.78 2.26 -8.58
C ALA A 314 4.30 3.11 -9.75
N TYR A 315 4.41 2.49 -10.92
CA TYR A 315 4.82 3.12 -12.17
C TYR A 315 3.91 2.66 -13.30
N VAL A 316 3.43 3.60 -14.11
CA VAL A 316 2.58 3.34 -15.28
C VAL A 316 3.36 3.70 -16.53
N GLU A 317 3.65 2.71 -17.36
CA GLU A 317 4.17 2.92 -18.71
C GLU A 317 3.03 2.78 -19.72
N LYS A 318 2.90 3.77 -20.62
CA LYS A 318 1.92 3.74 -21.71
C LYS A 318 2.58 3.32 -23.00
N TYR A 319 1.82 2.61 -23.82
CA TYR A 319 2.23 2.10 -25.11
C TYR A 319 1.17 2.46 -26.17
N LEU A 320 1.61 2.86 -27.36
CA LEU A 320 0.81 2.76 -28.60
C LEU A 320 -0.56 3.48 -28.62
N LEU A 321 -0.67 4.73 -28.14
CA LEU A 321 -1.91 5.52 -28.23
C LEU A 321 -2.40 5.65 -29.69
N GLU A 322 -3.67 5.32 -29.96
CA GLU A 322 -4.30 5.42 -31.28
C GLU A 322 -4.59 6.89 -31.66
N LYS A 323 -3.56 7.57 -32.20
CA LYS A 323 -3.64 9.01 -32.52
C LYS A 323 -4.71 9.35 -33.56
N SER A 324 -4.97 8.49 -34.54
CA SER A 324 -5.90 8.77 -35.63
C SER A 324 -7.36 8.88 -35.19
N ARG A 325 -7.76 8.17 -34.12
CA ARG A 325 -9.09 8.28 -33.51
C ARG A 325 -9.47 9.71 -33.11
N LEU A 326 -8.48 10.59 -32.90
CA LEU A 326 -8.73 11.99 -32.63
C LEU A 326 -9.38 12.74 -33.80
N VAL A 327 -8.97 12.42 -35.03
CA VAL A 327 -9.33 13.17 -36.25
C VAL A 327 -10.28 12.42 -37.17
N TYR A 328 -10.38 11.10 -37.02
CA TYR A 328 -11.23 10.23 -37.82
C TYR A 328 -11.85 9.14 -36.94
N GLN A 329 -13.14 8.85 -37.14
CA GLN A 329 -13.85 7.76 -36.47
C GLN A 329 -14.69 7.00 -37.52
N GLU A 330 -14.75 5.68 -37.39
CA GLU A 330 -15.62 4.85 -38.23
C GLU A 330 -17.09 4.92 -37.81
N HIS A 331 -17.99 4.47 -38.68
CA HIS A 331 -19.43 4.43 -38.40
C HIS A 331 -19.73 3.67 -37.10
N ASN A 332 -20.60 4.22 -36.24
CA ASN A 332 -20.93 3.76 -34.88
C ASN A 332 -19.82 3.82 -33.82
N GLU A 333 -18.60 4.28 -34.15
CA GLU A 333 -17.54 4.54 -33.17
C GLU A 333 -17.63 5.94 -32.55
N ARG A 334 -16.78 6.23 -31.55
CA ARG A 334 -16.61 7.58 -30.98
C ARG A 334 -15.14 7.94 -30.80
N ASN A 335 -14.90 9.24 -30.59
CA ASN A 335 -13.64 9.78 -30.13
C ASN A 335 -13.38 9.40 -28.65
N TYR A 336 -12.27 9.84 -28.06
CA TYR A 336 -11.94 9.60 -26.65
C TYR A 336 -12.99 10.16 -25.70
N HIS A 337 -13.29 9.43 -24.62
CA HIS A 337 -14.39 9.76 -23.71
C HIS A 337 -14.30 11.16 -23.09
N VAL A 338 -13.08 11.65 -22.82
CA VAL A 338 -12.84 12.97 -22.22
C VAL A 338 -13.50 14.13 -22.96
N PHE A 339 -13.62 14.09 -24.28
CA PHE A 339 -14.26 15.18 -25.04
C PHE A 339 -15.76 15.27 -24.75
N TYR A 340 -16.44 14.13 -24.67
CA TYR A 340 -17.85 14.05 -24.31
C TYR A 340 -18.06 14.41 -22.84
N TYR A 341 -17.16 13.95 -21.95
CA TYR A 341 -17.17 14.31 -20.52
C TYR A 341 -16.96 15.82 -20.28
N LEU A 342 -16.18 16.49 -21.14
CA LEU A 342 -16.00 17.95 -21.10
C LEU A 342 -17.30 18.67 -21.52
N LEU A 343 -17.84 18.36 -22.69
CA LEU A 343 -19.04 19.03 -23.22
C LEU A 343 -20.29 18.83 -22.35
N ALA A 344 -20.41 17.68 -21.69
CA ALA A 344 -21.51 17.37 -20.78
C ALA A 344 -21.24 17.78 -19.32
N GLY A 345 -19.99 18.00 -18.93
CA GLY A 345 -19.58 18.32 -17.55
C GLY A 345 -19.31 19.80 -17.28
N ALA A 346 -19.14 20.62 -18.32
CA ALA A 346 -18.87 22.06 -18.19
C ALA A 346 -20.11 22.83 -17.70
N ARG A 347 -19.91 23.72 -16.71
CA ARG A 347 -20.92 24.69 -16.28
C ARG A 347 -21.11 25.78 -17.33
N GLU A 348 -22.22 26.51 -17.30
CA GLU A 348 -22.48 27.60 -18.27
C GLU A 348 -21.36 28.67 -18.29
N GLU A 349 -20.74 28.95 -17.15
CA GLU A 349 -19.57 29.83 -17.02
C GLU A 349 -18.35 29.24 -17.78
N GLU A 350 -17.97 28.00 -17.50
CA GLU A 350 -16.86 27.28 -18.16
C GLU A 350 -17.14 27.09 -19.67
N ARG A 351 -18.42 26.93 -20.04
CA ARG A 351 -18.86 26.73 -21.43
C ARG A 351 -18.67 28.01 -22.25
N LYS A 352 -18.86 29.18 -21.63
CA LYS A 352 -18.52 30.49 -22.21
C LYS A 352 -17.01 30.71 -22.22
N GLU A 353 -16.31 30.46 -21.11
CA GLU A 353 -14.84 30.64 -20.99
C GLU A 353 -14.05 29.81 -22.02
N PHE A 354 -14.49 28.59 -22.33
CA PHE A 354 -13.82 27.71 -23.28
C PHE A 354 -14.48 27.65 -24.66
N HIS A 355 -15.43 28.54 -24.97
CA HIS A 355 -16.18 28.59 -26.23
C HIS A 355 -16.75 27.21 -26.66
N LEU A 356 -17.37 26.47 -25.75
CA LEU A 356 -17.79 25.09 -25.99
C LEU A 356 -19.19 25.01 -26.62
N ILE A 357 -19.22 24.56 -27.88
CA ILE A 357 -20.43 24.42 -28.70
C ILE A 357 -21.07 23.02 -28.49
N LYS A 358 -22.16 22.69 -29.18
CA LYS A 358 -22.72 21.33 -29.20
C LYS A 358 -21.78 20.33 -29.91
N PRO A 359 -21.74 19.05 -29.50
CA PRO A 359 -20.85 18.05 -30.10
C PRO A 359 -21.10 17.81 -31.60
N GLU A 360 -22.32 18.01 -32.08
CA GLU A 360 -22.69 17.88 -33.49
C GLU A 360 -22.03 18.95 -34.37
N GLU A 361 -21.65 20.09 -33.78
CA GLU A 361 -21.04 21.25 -34.45
C GLU A 361 -19.50 21.18 -34.46
N TYR A 362 -18.91 20.12 -33.90
CA TYR A 362 -17.48 19.84 -33.97
C TYR A 362 -17.17 18.72 -34.96
N HIS A 363 -16.31 19.02 -35.94
CA HIS A 363 -15.86 18.08 -36.98
C HIS A 363 -15.27 16.78 -36.41
N TYR A 364 -14.67 16.83 -35.21
CA TYR A 364 -14.06 15.68 -34.53
C TYR A 364 -15.00 14.91 -33.57
N LEU A 365 -16.28 15.29 -33.40
CA LEU A 365 -17.16 14.75 -32.34
C LEU A 365 -18.61 14.42 -32.73
N ASN A 366 -19.01 14.53 -34.00
CA ASN A 366 -20.39 14.54 -34.46
C ASN A 366 -21.18 13.21 -34.34
N GLN A 367 -21.30 12.66 -33.10
CA GLN A 367 -22.23 11.62 -32.66
C GLN A 367 -22.26 11.45 -31.10
N VAL A 368 -23.30 12.01 -30.46
CA VAL A 368 -23.96 11.63 -29.18
C VAL A 368 -23.17 11.65 -27.83
N VAL A 369 -23.85 12.14 -26.78
CA VAL A 369 -23.32 12.75 -25.53
C VAL A 369 -23.53 11.95 -24.24
N ILE A 370 -22.53 11.84 -23.32
CA ILE A 370 -22.68 11.51 -21.87
C ILE A 370 -21.56 12.21 -21.01
N SER A 371 -21.88 12.56 -19.74
CA SER A 371 -21.14 13.17 -18.59
C SER A 371 -19.86 12.47 -18.05
N SER A 372 -18.91 13.03 -17.26
CA SER A 372 -18.62 14.39 -16.68
C SER A 372 -17.28 14.38 -15.86
N CYS A 373 -16.49 15.47 -15.73
CA CYS A 373 -15.51 15.75 -14.62
C CYS A 373 -14.88 17.17 -14.73
N HIS A 374 -14.11 17.66 -13.73
CA HIS A 374 -13.51 19.04 -13.68
C HIS A 374 -11.96 19.10 -13.74
N SER A 375 -11.37 19.95 -14.60
CA SER A 375 -9.97 20.46 -14.57
C SER A 375 -9.65 21.52 -15.67
N GLY A 376 -9.95 22.80 -15.43
CA GLY A 376 -9.96 23.87 -16.46
C GLY A 376 -8.72 24.05 -17.35
N ARG A 377 -7.48 23.86 -16.85
CA ARG A 377 -6.26 24.03 -17.69
C ARG A 377 -6.14 22.99 -18.80
N ILE A 378 -6.55 21.76 -18.53
CA ILE A 378 -6.55 20.68 -19.52
C ILE A 378 -7.68 20.92 -20.53
N PHE A 379 -8.82 21.41 -20.04
CA PHE A 379 -10.03 21.64 -20.83
C PHE A 379 -9.88 22.77 -21.84
N SER A 380 -9.15 23.85 -21.50
CA SER A 380 -8.78 24.90 -22.46
C SER A 380 -7.97 24.34 -23.64
N LEU A 381 -7.06 23.38 -23.42
CA LEU A 381 -6.31 22.72 -24.49
C LEU A 381 -7.18 21.73 -25.29
N LEU A 382 -8.05 20.97 -24.63
CA LEU A 382 -8.99 20.08 -25.33
C LEU A 382 -9.95 20.88 -26.22
N SER A 383 -10.48 22.02 -25.74
CA SER A 383 -11.29 22.93 -26.56
C SER A 383 -10.51 23.48 -27.76
N ALA A 384 -9.25 23.88 -27.57
CA ALA A 384 -8.40 24.31 -28.68
C ALA A 384 -8.21 23.23 -29.75
N ILE A 385 -8.09 21.96 -29.34
CA ILE A 385 -7.99 20.81 -30.26
C ILE A 385 -9.30 20.60 -31.03
N LEU A 386 -10.46 20.78 -30.39
CA LEU A 386 -11.77 20.67 -31.05
C LEU A 386 -12.00 21.78 -32.07
N HIS A 387 -11.73 23.04 -31.71
CA HIS A 387 -11.83 24.18 -32.62
C HIS A 387 -10.82 24.14 -33.77
N LEU A 388 -9.61 23.62 -33.52
CA LEU A 388 -8.61 23.38 -34.58
C LEU A 388 -9.14 22.43 -35.67
N GLY A 389 -9.98 21.45 -35.31
CA GLY A 389 -10.63 20.55 -36.27
C GLY A 389 -11.70 21.20 -37.14
N ASN A 390 -12.30 22.29 -36.66
CA ASN A 390 -13.33 23.03 -37.41
C ASN A 390 -12.74 23.92 -38.51
N ILE A 391 -11.41 24.14 -38.57
CA ILE A 391 -10.77 24.93 -39.63
C ILE A 391 -10.92 24.21 -40.98
N GLN A 392 -11.48 24.92 -41.96
CA GLN A 392 -11.70 24.47 -43.34
C GLN A 392 -10.87 25.31 -44.33
N TYR A 393 -10.50 24.73 -45.47
CA TYR A 393 -9.56 25.31 -46.44
C TYR A 393 -10.18 25.45 -47.84
N LYS A 394 -9.94 26.60 -48.50
CA LYS A 394 -10.33 26.91 -49.89
C LYS A 394 -9.10 27.21 -50.74
N LYS A 395 -9.17 26.97 -52.05
CA LYS A 395 -8.14 27.43 -53.00
C LYS A 395 -8.35 28.92 -53.32
N LYS A 396 -7.26 29.68 -53.47
CA LYS A 396 -7.29 31.06 -53.96
C LYS A 396 -7.45 31.07 -55.48
N THR A 397 -8.31 31.95 -55.99
CA THR A 397 -8.75 31.96 -57.40
C THR A 397 -7.78 32.64 -58.38
N TYR A 398 -6.79 33.41 -57.91
CA TYR A 398 -6.02 34.33 -58.77
C TYR A 398 -4.49 34.13 -58.82
N ARG A 399 -3.88 33.29 -57.96
CA ARG A 399 -2.45 32.90 -58.08
C ARG A 399 -2.17 31.50 -57.52
N ASP A 400 -1.47 30.73 -58.34
CA ASP A 400 -0.60 29.57 -58.04
C ASP A 400 -0.99 28.70 -56.82
N ASP A 401 -1.88 27.73 -57.04
CA ASP A 401 -2.28 26.57 -56.20
C ASP A 401 -2.39 26.79 -54.67
N SER A 402 -2.55 28.05 -54.24
CA SER A 402 -2.40 28.52 -52.86
C SER A 402 -3.70 28.47 -52.08
N ILE A 403 -3.59 28.31 -50.76
CA ILE A 403 -4.72 28.06 -49.87
C ILE A 403 -5.08 29.31 -49.07
N ASP A 404 -6.37 29.41 -48.76
CA ASP A 404 -6.91 30.30 -47.75
C ASP A 404 -7.82 29.51 -46.78
N ILE A 405 -8.14 30.11 -45.64
CA ILE A 405 -9.09 29.53 -44.68
C ILE A 405 -10.51 29.98 -45.01
N CYS A 406 -11.49 29.07 -44.94
CA CYS A 406 -12.88 29.34 -45.29
C CYS A 406 -13.60 30.12 -44.18
N ASN A 407 -13.33 29.75 -42.93
CA ASN A 407 -13.99 30.21 -41.72
C ASN A 407 -12.98 30.92 -40.79
N PRO A 408 -12.57 32.17 -41.12
CA PRO A 408 -11.58 32.90 -40.33
C PRO A 408 -12.04 33.15 -38.88
N GLU A 409 -13.34 33.17 -38.60
CA GLU A 409 -13.90 33.38 -37.26
C GLU A 409 -13.44 32.36 -36.21
N VAL A 410 -12.98 31.17 -36.61
CA VAL A 410 -12.45 30.14 -35.71
C VAL A 410 -10.98 30.40 -35.32
N LEU A 411 -10.22 31.16 -36.13
CA LEU A 411 -8.80 31.46 -35.87
C LEU A 411 -8.60 32.28 -34.59
N PRO A 412 -9.34 33.38 -34.32
CA PRO A 412 -9.27 34.10 -33.05
C PRO A 412 -9.48 33.20 -31.83
N THR A 413 -10.50 32.32 -31.86
CA THR A 413 -10.82 31.40 -30.76
C THR A 413 -9.68 30.41 -30.50
N VAL A 414 -9.09 29.81 -31.54
CA VAL A 414 -7.92 28.92 -31.39
C VAL A 414 -6.69 29.70 -30.94
N SER A 415 -6.49 30.92 -31.44
CA SER A 415 -5.38 31.81 -31.08
C SER A 415 -5.44 32.22 -29.61
N GLU A 416 -6.62 32.52 -29.09
CA GLU A 416 -6.89 32.86 -27.69
C GLU A 416 -6.68 31.64 -26.77
N LEU A 417 -7.30 30.50 -27.08
CA LEU A 417 -7.17 29.29 -26.26
C LEU A 417 -5.72 28.77 -26.18
N LEU A 418 -4.94 28.90 -27.26
CA LEU A 418 -3.52 28.57 -27.31
C LEU A 418 -2.58 29.71 -26.85
N GLU A 419 -3.10 30.92 -26.64
CA GLU A 419 -2.35 32.17 -26.35
C GLU A 419 -1.16 32.40 -27.31
N VAL A 420 -1.38 32.22 -28.61
CA VAL A 420 -0.42 32.51 -29.69
C VAL A 420 -0.82 33.77 -30.46
N LYS A 421 0.03 34.23 -31.40
CA LYS A 421 -0.35 35.27 -32.36
C LYS A 421 -1.14 34.65 -33.51
N GLU A 422 -2.25 35.27 -33.89
CA GLU A 422 -3.12 34.80 -34.98
C GLU A 422 -2.40 34.75 -36.33
N GLU A 423 -1.64 35.81 -36.68
CA GLU A 423 -0.79 35.88 -37.88
C GLU A 423 0.13 34.65 -38.01
N MET A 424 0.78 34.28 -36.91
CA MET A 424 1.73 33.16 -36.86
C MET A 424 1.03 31.80 -36.93
N LEU A 425 -0.21 31.70 -36.41
CA LEU A 425 -1.05 30.51 -36.53
C LEU A 425 -1.55 30.34 -37.96
N PHE A 426 -1.98 31.42 -38.61
CA PHE A 426 -2.37 31.44 -40.02
C PHE A 426 -1.20 31.03 -40.93
N GLU A 427 -0.01 31.64 -40.78
CA GLU A 427 1.18 31.26 -41.53
C GLU A 427 1.52 29.77 -41.38
N ALA A 428 1.49 29.23 -40.16
CA ALA A 428 1.87 27.85 -39.87
C ALA A 428 0.89 26.81 -40.45
N LEU A 429 -0.38 27.18 -40.63
CA LEU A 429 -1.43 26.33 -41.19
C LEU A 429 -1.57 26.45 -42.72
N THR A 430 -1.01 27.50 -43.33
CA THR A 430 -1.12 27.78 -44.78
C THR A 430 0.20 27.66 -45.55
N THR A 431 1.35 27.75 -44.87
CA THR A 431 2.70 27.72 -45.47
C THR A 431 3.68 26.81 -44.73
N ARG A 432 4.70 26.33 -45.45
CA ARG A 432 5.88 25.62 -44.91
C ARG A 432 7.14 26.43 -45.13
N LYS A 433 8.04 26.47 -44.14
CA LYS A 433 9.35 27.12 -44.24
C LYS A 433 10.42 26.05 -44.42
N THR A 434 10.92 25.90 -45.65
CA THR A 434 11.97 24.94 -45.99
C THR A 434 13.34 25.62 -46.05
N VAL A 435 14.30 25.09 -45.31
CA VAL A 435 15.68 25.60 -45.30
C VAL A 435 16.52 24.82 -46.30
N THR A 436 16.86 25.45 -47.42
CA THR A 436 17.89 24.98 -48.36
C THR A 436 19.25 25.57 -47.96
N VAL A 437 20.33 25.21 -48.65
CA VAL A 437 21.68 25.65 -48.28
C VAL A 437 21.82 27.17 -48.48
N GLY A 438 21.71 27.93 -47.38
CA GLY A 438 21.84 29.39 -47.36
C GLY A 438 20.51 30.16 -47.22
N GLU A 439 19.39 29.61 -47.69
CA GLU A 439 18.14 30.36 -47.85
C GLU A 439 16.92 29.68 -47.18
N LYS A 440 15.95 30.51 -46.78
CA LYS A 440 14.67 30.09 -46.18
C LYS A 440 13.54 30.31 -47.18
N LEU A 441 13.17 29.24 -47.89
CA LEU A 441 12.08 29.25 -48.86
C LEU A 441 10.73 29.06 -48.14
N ILE A 442 9.79 29.99 -48.33
CA ILE A 442 8.40 29.86 -47.86
C ILE A 442 7.55 29.35 -49.02
N VAL A 443 6.90 28.20 -48.84
CA VAL A 443 6.09 27.54 -49.88
C VAL A 443 4.66 27.37 -49.36
N PRO A 444 3.61 27.69 -50.13
CA PRO A 444 2.24 27.41 -49.72
C PRO A 444 1.94 25.90 -49.69
N TYR A 445 1.03 25.48 -48.82
CA TYR A 445 0.55 24.08 -48.81
C TYR A 445 -0.42 23.80 -49.96
N LYS A 446 -0.51 22.51 -50.35
CA LYS A 446 -1.61 21.95 -51.15
C LYS A 446 -2.74 21.45 -50.25
N LEU A 447 -3.98 21.34 -50.78
CA LEU A 447 -5.18 21.14 -49.95
C LEU A 447 -5.07 19.94 -48.99
N ALA A 448 -4.62 18.80 -49.51
CA ALA A 448 -4.36 17.60 -48.71
C ALA A 448 -3.19 17.77 -47.71
N GLU A 449 -2.16 18.55 -48.05
CA GLU A 449 -1.05 18.84 -47.13
C GLU A 449 -1.52 19.71 -45.95
N ALA A 450 -2.37 20.72 -46.19
CA ALA A 450 -2.88 21.62 -45.16
C ALA A 450 -3.77 20.87 -44.15
N VAL A 451 -4.68 20.01 -44.63
CA VAL A 451 -5.51 19.14 -43.77
C VAL A 451 -4.63 18.19 -42.96
N ALA A 452 -3.65 17.52 -43.58
CA ALA A 452 -2.74 16.63 -42.86
C ALA A 452 -1.90 17.37 -41.80
N VAL A 453 -1.55 18.64 -42.04
CA VAL A 453 -0.82 19.51 -41.09
C VAL A 453 -1.68 19.90 -39.89
N ARG A 454 -2.94 20.33 -40.11
CA ARG A 454 -3.95 20.59 -39.07
C ARG A 454 -4.14 19.36 -38.19
N ASP A 455 -4.33 18.20 -38.81
CA ASP A 455 -4.59 16.94 -38.12
C ASP A 455 -3.35 16.46 -37.33
N SER A 456 -2.16 16.55 -37.91
CA SER A 456 -0.89 16.23 -37.23
C SER A 456 -0.63 17.16 -36.03
N MET A 457 -1.03 18.44 -36.11
CA MET A 457 -0.96 19.38 -34.98
C MET A 457 -1.91 18.95 -33.85
N ALA A 458 -3.17 18.64 -34.17
CA ALA A 458 -4.16 18.15 -33.21
C ALA A 458 -3.67 16.87 -32.49
N LYS A 459 -3.26 15.85 -33.25
CA LYS A 459 -2.76 14.56 -32.72
C LYS A 459 -1.55 14.73 -31.82
N SER A 460 -0.62 15.61 -32.21
CA SER A 460 0.61 15.83 -31.44
C SER A 460 0.34 16.59 -30.14
N LEU A 461 -0.58 17.56 -30.14
CA LEU A 461 -1.04 18.23 -28.91
C LEU A 461 -1.73 17.26 -27.95
N TYR A 462 -2.62 16.41 -28.46
CA TYR A 462 -3.30 15.39 -27.63
C TYR A 462 -2.33 14.36 -27.07
N SER A 463 -1.40 13.86 -27.89
CA SER A 463 -0.35 12.93 -27.44
C SER A 463 0.48 13.55 -26.32
N ALA A 464 1.00 14.77 -26.51
CA ALA A 464 1.82 15.47 -25.51
C ALA A 464 1.04 15.74 -24.21
N LEU A 465 -0.25 16.03 -24.29
CA LEU A 465 -1.13 16.13 -23.13
C LEU A 465 -1.25 14.79 -22.39
N PHE A 466 -1.46 13.69 -23.11
CA PHE A 466 -1.56 12.34 -22.51
C PHE A 466 -0.22 11.88 -21.89
N ASP A 467 0.91 12.15 -22.57
CA ASP A 467 2.28 12.00 -22.03
C ASP A 467 2.45 12.73 -20.69
N TRP A 468 2.02 14.00 -20.64
CA TRP A 468 2.08 14.80 -19.43
C TRP A 468 1.17 14.29 -18.31
N ILE A 469 -0.03 13.80 -18.63
CA ILE A 469 -0.95 13.19 -17.65
C ILE A 469 -0.31 11.94 -17.03
N VAL A 470 0.23 11.03 -17.85
CA VAL A 470 0.92 9.81 -17.36
C VAL A 470 2.14 10.19 -16.52
N PHE A 471 2.94 11.18 -16.95
CA PHE A 471 4.07 11.69 -16.16
C PHE A 471 3.62 12.26 -14.79
N ARG A 472 2.51 13.00 -14.74
CA ARG A 472 1.95 13.55 -13.49
C ARG A 472 1.38 12.47 -12.57
N ILE A 473 0.77 11.44 -13.13
CA ILE A 473 0.34 10.24 -12.38
C ILE A 473 1.57 9.56 -11.77
N ASN A 474 2.60 9.26 -12.57
CA ASN A 474 3.84 8.63 -12.08
C ASN A 474 4.53 9.45 -10.98
N HIS A 475 4.57 10.78 -11.09
CA HIS A 475 5.07 11.62 -10.00
C HIS A 475 4.24 11.53 -8.71
N ALA A 476 2.92 11.32 -8.80
CA ALA A 476 2.07 11.12 -7.62
C ALA A 476 2.17 9.71 -7.02
N LEU A 477 2.65 8.74 -7.79
CA LEU A 477 2.83 7.33 -7.39
C LEU A 477 4.23 6.99 -6.87
N LEU A 478 5.21 7.88 -7.05
CA LEU A 478 6.54 7.78 -6.45
C LEU A 478 6.59 8.38 -5.04
N ASN A 479 7.44 7.82 -4.19
CA ASN A 479 7.63 8.28 -2.82
C ASN A 479 8.97 9.02 -2.72
N ASN A 480 9.02 10.25 -2.19
CA ASN A 480 10.26 11.04 -2.19
C ASN A 480 11.41 10.42 -1.38
N ARG A 481 11.15 9.38 -0.57
CA ARG A 481 12.18 8.57 0.11
C ARG A 481 12.94 7.62 -0.82
N ASP A 482 12.49 7.47 -2.08
CA ASP A 482 13.01 6.51 -3.06
C ASP A 482 14.39 6.88 -3.64
N LEU A 483 14.91 8.05 -3.28
CA LEU A 483 16.20 8.56 -3.75
C LEU A 483 17.34 8.46 -2.73
N GLU A 484 17.06 7.98 -1.52
CA GLU A 484 18.03 8.01 -0.40
C GLU A 484 18.39 6.61 0.14
N GLU A 485 17.60 5.58 -0.14
CA GLU A 485 17.87 4.20 0.27
C GLU A 485 18.16 3.29 -0.93
N MET A 486 19.37 2.69 -0.99
CA MET A 486 19.70 1.58 -1.91
C MET A 486 19.04 0.24 -1.50
N THR A 487 17.76 0.25 -1.13
CA THR A 487 17.01 -0.98 -0.86
C THR A 487 16.59 -1.63 -2.18
N LYS A 488 16.84 -2.93 -2.35
CA LYS A 488 16.35 -3.68 -3.52
C LYS A 488 14.83 -3.64 -3.52
N ILE A 489 14.26 -3.13 -4.62
CA ILE A 489 12.83 -3.09 -4.87
C ILE A 489 12.49 -4.34 -5.68
N LEU A 490 11.43 -5.03 -5.29
CA LEU A 490 10.80 -6.09 -6.09
C LEU A 490 9.53 -5.53 -6.73
N SER A 491 9.13 -6.03 -7.88
CA SER A 491 7.99 -5.50 -8.61
C SER A 491 7.10 -6.57 -9.25
N ILE A 492 5.82 -6.21 -9.39
CA ILE A 492 4.84 -7.00 -10.13
C ILE A 492 4.28 -6.11 -11.24
N GLY A 493 4.63 -6.43 -12.49
CA GLY A 493 4.13 -5.77 -13.68
C GLY A 493 2.81 -6.37 -14.15
N VAL A 494 1.79 -5.56 -14.37
CA VAL A 494 0.51 -6.00 -14.96
C VAL A 494 0.36 -5.39 -16.34
N LEU A 495 0.32 -6.22 -17.38
CA LEU A 495 0.18 -5.80 -18.77
C LEU A 495 -1.27 -5.97 -19.24
N ASP A 496 -1.89 -4.86 -19.64
CA ASP A 496 -3.17 -4.81 -20.33
C ASP A 496 -2.98 -4.07 -21.66
N ILE A 497 -3.06 -4.83 -22.75
CA ILE A 497 -2.84 -4.35 -24.11
C ILE A 497 -4.13 -4.51 -24.92
N PHE A 498 -4.27 -3.80 -26.04
CA PHE A 498 -5.37 -4.01 -27.01
C PHE A 498 -5.50 -5.49 -27.38
N GLY A 499 -6.74 -5.93 -27.61
CA GLY A 499 -6.94 -7.24 -28.23
C GLY A 499 -6.52 -7.26 -29.68
N PHE A 500 -6.51 -8.45 -30.28
CA PHE A 500 -6.52 -8.60 -31.72
C PHE A 500 -7.78 -7.96 -32.31
N GLU A 501 -7.66 -7.27 -33.45
CA GLU A 501 -8.75 -6.54 -34.10
C GLU A 501 -8.85 -6.92 -35.59
N ASP A 502 -10.08 -7.25 -36.02
CA ASP A 502 -10.41 -7.68 -37.38
C ASP A 502 -11.77 -7.05 -37.72
N TYR A 503 -11.73 -5.93 -38.45
CA TYR A 503 -12.91 -5.18 -38.91
C TYR A 503 -13.11 -5.35 -40.41
N GLU A 504 -14.26 -4.88 -40.94
CA GLU A 504 -14.53 -4.86 -42.39
C GLU A 504 -13.50 -4.02 -43.17
N ILE A 505 -12.94 -2.97 -42.54
CA ILE A 505 -11.91 -2.10 -43.11
C ILE A 505 -10.77 -1.97 -42.09
N ASN A 506 -9.65 -2.68 -42.31
CA ASN A 506 -8.47 -2.57 -41.46
C ASN A 506 -7.43 -1.61 -42.06
N SER A 507 -6.85 -0.78 -41.19
CA SER A 507 -5.88 0.28 -41.52
C SER A 507 -4.53 0.02 -40.83
N PHE A 508 -3.58 0.94 -41.02
CA PHE A 508 -2.22 0.92 -40.43
C PHE A 508 -2.22 0.72 -38.90
N GLU A 509 -3.24 1.23 -38.21
CA GLU A 509 -3.41 1.14 -36.77
C GLU A 509 -3.75 -0.29 -36.33
N GLN A 510 -4.68 -0.97 -37.02
CA GLN A 510 -4.97 -2.39 -36.80
C GLN A 510 -3.75 -3.25 -37.16
N PHE A 511 -3.01 -2.90 -38.22
CA PHE A 511 -1.76 -3.59 -38.57
C PHE A 511 -0.73 -3.49 -37.43
N CYS A 512 -0.56 -2.32 -36.82
CA CYS A 512 0.27 -2.11 -35.64
C CYS A 512 -0.24 -2.91 -34.42
N ILE A 513 -1.54 -2.86 -34.12
CA ILE A 513 -2.15 -3.58 -32.99
C ILE A 513 -2.01 -5.10 -33.14
N ASN A 514 -2.26 -5.64 -34.33
CA ASN A 514 -2.18 -7.07 -34.60
C ASN A 514 -0.72 -7.54 -34.60
N PHE A 515 0.24 -6.73 -35.07
CA PHE A 515 1.67 -7.03 -34.94
C PHE A 515 2.15 -7.07 -33.47
N ALA A 516 1.63 -6.19 -32.59
CA ALA A 516 1.90 -6.28 -31.15
C ALA A 516 1.33 -7.58 -30.54
N ASN A 517 0.11 -7.95 -30.93
CA ASN A 517 -0.51 -9.21 -30.49
C ASN A 517 0.24 -10.44 -31.01
N GLU A 518 0.73 -10.42 -32.26
CA GLU A 518 1.57 -11.48 -32.85
C GLU A 518 2.86 -11.69 -32.03
N ARG A 519 3.55 -10.59 -31.68
CA ARG A 519 4.74 -10.60 -30.83
C ARG A 519 4.48 -11.14 -29.42
N LEU A 520 3.35 -10.80 -28.80
CA LEU A 520 2.99 -11.32 -27.48
C LEU A 520 2.55 -12.79 -27.51
N GLN A 521 1.87 -13.23 -28.57
CA GLN A 521 1.55 -14.65 -28.75
C GLN A 521 2.83 -15.47 -29.02
N HIS A 522 3.82 -14.92 -29.75
CA HIS A 522 5.12 -15.55 -29.91
C HIS A 522 5.85 -15.71 -28.56
N TYR A 523 5.88 -14.67 -27.73
CA TYR A 523 6.44 -14.74 -26.37
C TYR A 523 5.73 -15.79 -25.50
N PHE A 524 4.39 -15.88 -25.59
CA PHE A 524 3.60 -16.93 -24.94
C PHE A 524 3.99 -18.33 -25.44
N ASN A 525 4.03 -18.53 -26.76
CA ASN A 525 4.43 -19.80 -27.37
C ASN A 525 5.87 -20.17 -26.97
N GLN A 526 6.80 -19.22 -26.94
CA GLN A 526 8.18 -19.44 -26.52
C GLN A 526 8.28 -19.88 -25.05
N HIS A 527 7.54 -19.23 -24.13
CA HIS A 527 7.59 -19.53 -22.71
C HIS A 527 6.83 -20.81 -22.31
N ILE A 528 5.73 -21.13 -22.99
CA ILE A 528 4.90 -22.32 -22.67
C ILE A 528 5.35 -23.58 -23.42
N PHE A 529 5.88 -23.44 -24.65
CA PHE A 529 6.22 -24.58 -25.50
C PHE A 529 7.74 -24.75 -25.62
N LYS A 530 8.43 -23.73 -26.14
CA LYS A 530 9.84 -23.87 -26.53
C LYS A 530 10.77 -24.07 -25.33
N LEU A 531 10.72 -23.19 -24.33
CA LEU A 531 11.57 -23.27 -23.14
C LEU A 531 11.27 -24.54 -22.31
N GLU A 532 9.99 -24.94 -22.21
CA GLU A 532 9.56 -26.15 -21.50
C GLU A 532 10.09 -27.42 -22.19
N GLN A 533 10.05 -27.50 -23.53
CA GLN A 533 10.63 -28.62 -24.29
C GLN A 533 12.17 -28.62 -24.31
N GLU A 534 12.82 -27.45 -24.36
CA GLU A 534 14.29 -27.34 -24.29
C GLU A 534 14.82 -27.79 -22.92
N GLU A 535 14.13 -27.45 -21.84
CA GLU A 535 14.46 -27.92 -20.48
C GLU A 535 14.31 -29.43 -20.34
N TYR A 536 13.23 -30.03 -20.85
CA TYR A 536 13.04 -31.50 -20.81
C TYR A 536 14.14 -32.25 -21.59
N ARG A 537 14.61 -31.71 -22.72
CA ARG A 537 15.75 -32.28 -23.46
C ARG A 537 17.08 -32.12 -22.71
N ALA A 538 17.32 -30.95 -22.11
CA ALA A 538 18.52 -30.69 -21.33
C ALA A 538 18.64 -31.58 -20.08
N GLU A 539 17.50 -31.93 -19.47
CA GLU A 539 17.41 -32.80 -18.29
C GLU A 539 17.32 -34.30 -18.61
N GLY A 540 17.29 -34.69 -19.89
CA GLY A 540 17.30 -36.10 -20.31
C GLY A 540 15.97 -36.85 -20.12
N ILE A 541 14.84 -36.14 -20.07
CA ILE A 541 13.52 -36.68 -19.76
C ILE A 541 12.93 -37.42 -20.97
N SER A 542 12.30 -38.57 -20.75
CA SER A 542 11.51 -39.27 -21.76
C SER A 542 10.24 -38.48 -22.10
N TRP A 543 10.20 -37.89 -23.29
CA TRP A 543 9.16 -36.96 -23.74
C TRP A 543 8.88 -37.07 -25.24
N HIS A 544 7.64 -36.81 -25.64
CA HIS A 544 7.24 -36.69 -27.05
C HIS A 544 7.08 -35.21 -27.39
N ASN A 545 7.85 -34.68 -28.34
CA ASN A 545 7.67 -33.30 -28.80
C ASN A 545 6.24 -33.10 -29.29
N ILE A 546 5.54 -32.09 -28.75
CA ILE A 546 4.21 -31.70 -29.19
C ILE A 546 4.37 -30.52 -30.16
N ASP A 547 3.92 -30.73 -31.39
CA ASP A 547 3.89 -29.70 -32.42
C ASP A 547 2.95 -28.56 -32.02
N TYR A 548 3.37 -27.34 -32.30
CA TYR A 548 2.58 -26.13 -32.06
C TYR A 548 2.70 -25.18 -33.25
N THR A 549 1.72 -24.30 -33.42
CA THR A 549 1.74 -23.31 -34.50
C THR A 549 2.76 -22.21 -34.20
N ASP A 550 3.95 -22.32 -34.80
CA ASP A 550 4.95 -21.25 -34.74
C ASP A 550 4.58 -20.07 -35.66
N ASN A 551 4.52 -18.89 -35.06
CA ASN A 551 4.22 -17.63 -35.75
C ASN A 551 5.47 -16.77 -36.03
N SER A 552 6.67 -17.29 -35.78
CA SER A 552 7.95 -16.64 -36.10
C SER A 552 8.02 -16.16 -37.56
N GLY A 553 7.51 -16.94 -38.51
CA GLY A 553 7.46 -16.56 -39.93
C GLY A 553 6.67 -15.28 -40.20
N CYS A 554 5.53 -15.09 -39.54
CA CYS A 554 4.72 -13.87 -39.65
C CYS A 554 5.42 -12.66 -39.01
N ILE A 555 6.12 -12.85 -37.89
CA ILE A 555 6.90 -11.78 -37.24
C ILE A 555 8.09 -11.36 -38.12
N LEU A 556 8.75 -12.31 -38.78
CA LEU A 556 9.83 -12.02 -39.72
C LEU A 556 9.30 -11.28 -40.96
N LEU A 557 8.17 -11.69 -41.55
CA LEU A 557 7.50 -10.95 -42.64
C LEU A 557 7.30 -9.46 -42.28
N ILE A 558 6.84 -9.17 -41.07
CA ILE A 558 6.52 -7.78 -40.67
C ILE A 558 7.77 -6.98 -40.26
N SER A 559 8.74 -7.61 -39.58
CA SER A 559 9.80 -6.90 -38.84
C SER A 559 11.25 -7.23 -39.20
N LYS A 560 11.52 -8.21 -40.08
CA LYS A 560 12.89 -8.54 -40.54
C LYS A 560 13.52 -7.33 -41.25
N LYS A 561 14.83 -7.15 -41.07
CA LYS A 561 15.60 -6.15 -41.83
C LYS A 561 16.50 -6.86 -42.85
N PRO A 562 16.62 -6.37 -44.09
CA PRO A 562 15.90 -5.22 -44.67
C PRO A 562 14.50 -5.57 -45.22
N THR A 563 14.16 -6.85 -45.42
CA THR A 563 13.02 -7.23 -46.28
C THR A 563 11.62 -7.12 -45.66
N GLY A 564 11.46 -6.75 -44.39
CA GLY A 564 10.16 -6.77 -43.71
C GLY A 564 9.25 -5.57 -44.05
N LEU A 565 7.94 -5.79 -44.00
CA LEU A 565 6.92 -4.80 -44.42
C LEU A 565 7.08 -3.42 -43.77
N LEU A 566 7.41 -3.36 -42.46
CA LEU A 566 7.63 -2.09 -41.77
C LEU A 566 8.89 -1.34 -42.25
N HIS A 567 9.93 -2.06 -42.70
CA HIS A 567 11.14 -1.44 -43.26
C HIS A 567 10.90 -0.92 -44.69
N LEU A 568 10.22 -1.73 -45.51
CA LEU A 568 9.81 -1.32 -46.86
C LEU A 568 8.90 -0.08 -46.84
N LEU A 569 7.98 0.00 -45.86
CA LEU A 569 7.16 1.18 -45.59
C LEU A 569 8.03 2.40 -45.22
N ASP A 570 9.02 2.24 -44.36
CA ASP A 570 9.94 3.33 -43.97
C ASP A 570 10.77 3.85 -45.15
N GLU A 571 11.22 2.96 -46.04
CA GLU A 571 11.87 3.35 -47.29
C GLU A 571 10.93 4.15 -48.19
N GLU A 572 9.71 3.65 -48.47
CA GLU A 572 8.74 4.34 -49.34
C GLU A 572 8.24 5.67 -48.76
N CYS A 573 8.20 5.80 -47.43
CA CYS A 573 7.94 7.08 -46.76
C CYS A 573 9.10 8.08 -46.92
N ASN A 574 10.31 7.61 -47.26
CA ASN A 574 11.47 8.46 -47.50
C ASN A 574 11.61 8.97 -48.94
N PHE A 575 10.93 8.33 -49.91
CA PHE A 575 10.93 8.72 -51.33
C PHE A 575 9.84 9.77 -51.63
N PRO A 576 10.18 10.97 -52.14
CA PRO A 576 9.21 12.05 -52.34
C PRO A 576 8.11 11.79 -53.39
N GLN A 577 8.40 10.98 -54.42
CA GLN A 577 7.47 10.67 -55.52
C GLN A 577 6.72 9.34 -55.35
N ALA A 578 7.03 8.55 -54.31
CA ALA A 578 6.32 7.31 -54.05
C ALA A 578 4.85 7.57 -53.67
N THR A 579 4.00 6.57 -53.88
CA THR A 579 2.56 6.61 -53.58
C THR A 579 2.16 5.37 -52.77
N ASN A 580 0.92 5.34 -52.26
CA ASN A 580 0.41 4.13 -51.61
C ASN A 580 0.27 2.94 -52.59
N GLN A 581 0.20 3.19 -53.90
CA GLN A 581 0.23 2.12 -54.91
C GLN A 581 1.64 1.57 -55.11
N THR A 582 2.67 2.42 -55.22
CA THR A 582 4.06 1.94 -55.37
C THR A 582 4.52 1.13 -54.15
N LEU A 583 4.02 1.48 -52.96
CA LEU A 583 4.20 0.68 -51.75
C LEU A 583 3.60 -0.73 -51.87
N LEU A 584 2.36 -0.85 -52.35
CA LEU A 584 1.72 -2.15 -52.56
C LEU A 584 2.45 -2.98 -53.61
N ASP A 585 2.88 -2.36 -54.72
CA ASP A 585 3.64 -3.03 -55.77
C ASP A 585 5.01 -3.52 -55.25
N LYS A 586 5.65 -2.76 -54.33
CA LYS A 586 6.88 -3.17 -53.64
C LYS A 586 6.64 -4.32 -52.66
N PHE A 587 5.53 -4.32 -51.92
CA PHE A 587 5.12 -5.45 -51.07
C PHE A 587 4.88 -6.72 -51.90
N LYS A 588 4.21 -6.60 -53.06
CA LYS A 588 4.04 -7.71 -54.02
C LYS A 588 5.38 -8.26 -54.47
N ARG A 589 6.20 -7.45 -55.16
CA ARG A 589 7.52 -7.85 -55.70
C ARG A 589 8.44 -8.53 -54.68
N GLN A 590 8.38 -8.13 -53.41
CA GLN A 590 9.26 -8.67 -52.37
C GLN A 590 8.74 -9.96 -51.70
N HIS A 591 7.42 -10.23 -51.74
CA HIS A 591 6.78 -11.28 -50.95
C HIS A 591 5.73 -12.14 -51.70
N GLU A 592 5.63 -12.06 -53.01
CA GLU A 592 4.62 -12.78 -53.84
C GLU A 592 4.62 -14.31 -53.67
N GLY A 593 5.70 -14.90 -53.15
CA GLY A 593 5.80 -16.33 -52.80
C GLY A 593 5.76 -16.68 -51.31
N SER A 594 5.41 -15.75 -50.41
CA SER A 594 5.40 -16.00 -48.96
C SER A 594 4.06 -16.57 -48.48
N SER A 595 4.07 -17.68 -47.76
CA SER A 595 2.88 -18.37 -47.23
C SER A 595 2.05 -17.56 -46.22
N TYR A 596 2.58 -16.43 -45.74
CA TYR A 596 1.96 -15.57 -44.71
C TYR A 596 1.30 -14.31 -45.27
N ILE A 597 1.46 -14.00 -46.57
CA ILE A 597 0.81 -12.85 -47.22
C ILE A 597 0.11 -13.28 -48.50
N GLU A 598 -1.09 -12.76 -48.71
CA GLU A 598 -1.91 -13.03 -49.89
C GLU A 598 -2.34 -11.68 -50.48
N PHE A 599 -2.38 -11.58 -51.82
CA PHE A 599 -2.83 -10.38 -52.51
C PHE A 599 -4.16 -10.67 -53.22
N PRO A 600 -5.18 -9.80 -53.14
CA PRO A 600 -6.43 -9.98 -53.87
C PRO A 600 -6.20 -10.09 -55.39
N ALA A 601 -6.94 -11.00 -56.04
CA ALA A 601 -6.87 -11.20 -57.49
C ALA A 601 -7.54 -10.05 -58.28
N VAL A 602 -8.50 -9.36 -57.66
CA VAL A 602 -9.04 -8.08 -58.16
C VAL A 602 -8.03 -6.97 -57.88
N MET A 603 -7.94 -5.96 -58.76
CA MET A 603 -7.10 -4.75 -58.59
C MET A 603 -7.59 -3.83 -57.46
N GLU A 604 -7.66 -4.36 -56.24
CA GLU A 604 -7.99 -3.65 -55.02
C GLU A 604 -6.69 -3.21 -54.31
N PRO A 605 -6.60 -1.97 -53.80
CA PRO A 605 -5.41 -1.48 -53.10
C PRO A 605 -5.34 -2.02 -51.66
N ALA A 606 -5.17 -3.34 -51.53
CA ALA A 606 -5.16 -4.08 -50.27
C ALA A 606 -4.18 -5.26 -50.29
N PHE A 607 -3.78 -5.72 -49.11
CA PHE A 607 -3.03 -6.97 -48.88
C PHE A 607 -3.64 -7.73 -47.70
N ILE A 608 -3.45 -9.05 -47.66
CA ILE A 608 -4.00 -9.93 -46.62
C ILE A 608 -2.84 -10.59 -45.89
N ILE A 609 -2.81 -10.53 -44.56
CA ILE A 609 -1.81 -11.26 -43.74
C ILE A 609 -2.50 -12.40 -42.99
N ARG A 610 -1.85 -13.56 -43.00
CA ARG A 610 -2.24 -14.73 -42.21
C ARG A 610 -1.61 -14.66 -40.82
N HIS A 611 -2.30 -13.96 -39.91
CA HIS A 611 -1.96 -13.88 -38.49
C HIS A 611 -2.33 -15.17 -37.74
N TYR A 612 -1.83 -15.33 -36.51
CA TYR A 612 -2.23 -16.45 -35.63
C TYR A 612 -3.76 -16.56 -35.45
N ALA A 613 -4.47 -15.44 -35.40
CA ALA A 613 -5.94 -15.36 -35.23
C ALA A 613 -6.77 -15.46 -36.52
N GLY A 614 -6.12 -15.57 -37.69
CA GLY A 614 -6.76 -15.72 -38.99
C GLY A 614 -6.20 -14.79 -40.07
N LYS A 615 -6.85 -14.79 -41.23
CA LYS A 615 -6.51 -13.88 -42.33
C LYS A 615 -7.16 -12.51 -42.09
N VAL A 616 -6.35 -11.45 -42.05
CA VAL A 616 -6.83 -10.06 -41.91
C VAL A 616 -6.48 -9.27 -43.17
N LYS A 617 -7.46 -8.56 -43.74
CA LYS A 617 -7.33 -7.75 -44.96
C LYS A 617 -7.08 -6.28 -44.60
N TYR A 618 -5.96 -5.74 -45.04
CA TYR A 618 -5.53 -4.36 -44.80
C TYR A 618 -5.60 -3.53 -46.08
N ARG A 619 -6.17 -2.32 -46.00
CA ARG A 619 -6.26 -1.38 -47.13
C ARG A 619 -5.05 -0.44 -47.11
N VAL A 620 -4.29 -0.34 -48.19
CA VAL A 620 -3.03 0.44 -48.26
C VAL A 620 -3.26 1.95 -48.31
N LYS A 621 -4.51 2.39 -48.48
CA LYS A 621 -4.88 3.80 -48.50
C LYS A 621 -4.38 4.52 -47.24
N ASP A 622 -3.70 5.64 -47.43
CA ASP A 622 -3.18 6.54 -46.39
C ASP A 622 -2.09 5.94 -45.46
N PHE A 623 -1.52 4.76 -45.78
CA PHE A 623 -0.49 4.10 -44.96
C PHE A 623 0.79 4.94 -44.82
N ARG A 624 1.27 5.54 -45.91
CA ARG A 624 2.51 6.34 -45.90
C ARG A 624 2.34 7.62 -45.10
N GLU A 625 1.24 8.33 -45.36
CA GLU A 625 0.84 9.55 -44.69
C GLU A 625 0.75 9.32 -43.18
N LYS A 626 0.02 8.26 -42.76
CA LYS A 626 -0.11 7.84 -41.35
C LYS A 626 1.23 7.47 -40.69
N ASN A 627 2.19 6.92 -41.42
CA ASN A 627 3.52 6.59 -40.86
C ASN A 627 4.44 7.84 -40.68
N THR A 628 4.14 8.94 -41.38
CA THR A 628 4.95 10.17 -41.40
C THR A 628 4.48 11.29 -40.45
N ASP A 629 3.50 11.04 -39.58
CA ASP A 629 2.80 11.99 -38.68
C ASP A 629 3.73 12.66 -37.64
N HIS A 630 4.53 13.64 -38.08
CA HIS A 630 5.45 14.43 -37.27
C HIS A 630 5.02 15.90 -37.19
N MET A 631 5.03 16.49 -36.00
CA MET A 631 4.87 17.94 -35.85
C MET A 631 6.01 18.68 -36.57
N ARG A 632 5.67 19.51 -37.56
CA ARG A 632 6.64 20.31 -38.33
C ARG A 632 7.39 21.31 -37.43
N PRO A 633 8.67 21.61 -37.71
CA PRO A 633 9.46 22.57 -36.91
C PRO A 633 8.81 23.94 -36.74
N ASP A 634 8.10 24.42 -37.77
CA ASP A 634 7.39 25.71 -37.76
C ASP A 634 6.25 25.72 -36.72
N ILE A 635 5.50 24.62 -36.61
CA ILE A 635 4.43 24.44 -35.62
C ILE A 635 5.00 24.30 -34.21
N VAL A 636 6.13 23.59 -34.06
CA VAL A 636 6.88 23.52 -32.80
C VAL A 636 7.34 24.91 -32.36
N ALA A 637 7.80 25.75 -33.29
CA ALA A 637 8.22 27.12 -33.02
C ALA A 637 7.05 28.03 -32.62
N LEU A 638 5.93 27.95 -33.35
CA LEU A 638 4.67 28.63 -33.02
C LEU A 638 4.23 28.30 -31.59
N LEU A 639 4.11 27.02 -31.24
CA LEU A 639 3.60 26.60 -29.94
C LEU A 639 4.59 26.91 -28.79
N LYS A 640 5.89 26.97 -29.07
CA LYS A 640 6.91 27.49 -28.13
C LYS A 640 6.81 29.00 -27.90
N SER A 641 6.18 29.75 -28.81
CA SER A 641 5.92 31.19 -28.66
C SER A 641 4.65 31.52 -27.85
N SER A 642 3.85 30.50 -27.48
CA SER A 642 2.66 30.65 -26.64
C SER A 642 2.99 31.32 -25.30
N ARG A 643 2.13 32.26 -24.88
CA ARG A 643 2.21 32.86 -23.53
C ARG A 643 1.82 31.87 -22.43
N LYS A 644 1.08 30.82 -22.78
CA LYS A 644 0.55 29.79 -21.88
C LYS A 644 1.67 28.85 -21.46
N ALA A 645 2.18 29.06 -20.25
CA ALA A 645 3.26 28.25 -19.69
C ALA A 645 2.98 26.73 -19.68
N PHE A 646 1.70 26.32 -19.69
CA PHE A 646 1.28 24.93 -19.84
C PHE A 646 1.63 24.37 -21.23
N ILE A 647 1.25 25.04 -22.32
CA ILE A 647 1.54 24.60 -23.70
C ILE A 647 3.06 24.55 -23.95
N VAL A 648 3.78 25.58 -23.53
CA VAL A 648 5.25 25.61 -23.58
C VAL A 648 5.89 24.48 -22.76
N SER A 649 5.24 24.05 -21.67
CA SER A 649 5.72 22.91 -20.85
C SER A 649 5.47 21.54 -21.50
N LEU A 650 4.37 21.37 -22.24
CA LEU A 650 4.03 20.15 -22.97
C LEU A 650 4.99 19.90 -24.15
N ILE A 651 5.48 20.97 -24.75
CA ILE A 651 6.36 20.94 -25.95
C ILE A 651 7.83 21.19 -25.55
N GLY A 652 8.09 21.37 -24.25
CA GLY A 652 9.42 21.51 -23.68
C GLY A 652 10.18 20.19 -23.69
N ILE A 653 11.18 20.09 -24.57
CA ILE A 653 11.96 18.89 -24.95
C ILE A 653 12.59 18.13 -23.74
N HIS A 654 12.64 18.70 -22.53
CA HIS A 654 13.09 17.95 -21.36
C HIS A 654 12.40 18.46 -20.08
N PRO A 655 11.77 17.60 -19.25
CA PRO A 655 11.06 18.05 -18.05
C PRO A 655 11.99 18.78 -17.05
N VAL A 656 13.26 18.37 -16.97
CA VAL A 656 14.32 19.08 -16.20
C VAL A 656 14.62 20.49 -16.76
N ALA A 657 14.59 20.69 -18.08
CA ALA A 657 14.81 22.01 -18.68
C ALA A 657 13.61 22.94 -18.46
N THR A 658 12.40 22.40 -18.62
CA THR A 658 11.14 23.08 -18.30
C THR A 658 11.07 23.48 -16.83
N PHE A 659 11.53 22.60 -15.92
CA PHE A 659 11.67 22.91 -14.49
C PHE A 659 12.67 24.02 -14.22
N ARG A 660 13.89 23.95 -14.77
CA ARG A 660 14.92 25.01 -14.65
C ARG A 660 14.37 26.36 -15.10
N TRP A 661 13.64 26.40 -16.22
CA TRP A 661 12.96 27.61 -16.70
C TRP A 661 11.79 28.06 -15.83
N ALA A 662 11.05 27.14 -15.19
CA ALA A 662 10.01 27.49 -14.22
C ALA A 662 10.61 28.15 -12.97
N VAL A 663 11.70 27.61 -12.42
CA VAL A 663 12.44 28.20 -11.29
C VAL A 663 12.98 29.58 -11.66
N LEU A 664 13.61 29.73 -12.84
CA LEU A 664 14.12 31.03 -13.30
C LEU A 664 12.99 32.07 -13.40
N ARG A 665 11.85 31.70 -13.99
CA ARG A 665 10.68 32.60 -14.10
C ARG A 665 10.06 32.94 -12.75
N ALA A 666 10.02 32.00 -11.81
CA ALA A 666 9.54 32.25 -10.45
C ALA A 666 10.45 33.24 -9.71
N TYR A 667 11.78 33.06 -9.81
CA TYR A 667 12.78 34.00 -9.28
C TYR A 667 12.60 35.41 -9.85
N PHE A 668 12.55 35.56 -11.18
CA PHE A 668 12.37 36.88 -11.79
C PHE A 668 11.02 37.52 -11.46
N ARG A 669 9.92 36.74 -11.37
CA ARG A 669 8.61 37.25 -10.92
C ARG A 669 8.64 37.73 -9.47
N ALA A 670 9.31 37.01 -8.58
CA ALA A 670 9.48 37.42 -7.18
C ALA A 670 10.31 38.71 -7.08
N VAL A 671 11.41 38.82 -7.82
CA VAL A 671 12.27 40.03 -7.87
C VAL A 671 11.51 41.24 -8.43
N VAL A 672 10.69 41.06 -9.48
CA VAL A 672 9.86 42.14 -10.04
C VAL A 672 8.76 42.56 -9.06
N ALA A 673 8.07 41.61 -8.42
CA ALA A 673 7.08 41.90 -7.39
C ALA A 673 7.69 42.66 -6.20
N PHE A 674 8.89 42.27 -5.76
CA PHE A 674 9.63 42.94 -4.69
C PHE A 674 10.03 44.37 -5.09
N ARG A 675 10.50 44.60 -6.32
CA ARG A 675 10.79 45.95 -6.85
C ARG A 675 9.54 46.83 -6.94
N LEU A 676 8.40 46.28 -7.36
CA LEU A 676 7.13 47.01 -7.44
C LEU A 676 6.58 47.36 -6.04
N ALA A 677 6.70 46.44 -5.08
CA ALA A 677 6.40 46.71 -3.67
C ALA A 677 7.32 47.80 -3.10
N GLY A 678 8.62 47.75 -3.43
CA GLY A 678 9.60 48.77 -3.06
C GLY A 678 9.31 50.16 -3.64
N LYS A 679 8.88 50.25 -4.91
CA LYS A 679 8.42 51.52 -5.51
C LYS A 679 7.21 52.09 -4.76
N ARG A 680 6.17 51.27 -4.53
CA ARG A 680 4.97 51.68 -3.78
C ARG A 680 5.27 52.08 -2.33
N PHE A 681 6.26 51.46 -1.69
CA PHE A 681 6.74 51.87 -0.36
C PHE A 681 7.47 53.22 -0.39
N LYS A 682 8.22 53.51 -1.47
CA LYS A 682 8.89 54.80 -1.68
C LYS A 682 7.87 55.92 -1.93
N GLU A 683 6.88 55.69 -2.79
CA GLU A 683 5.77 56.61 -3.11
C GLU A 683 4.94 56.94 -1.86
N LYS A 684 4.66 55.95 -0.99
CA LYS A 684 4.00 56.16 0.31
C LYS A 684 4.82 56.98 1.32
N ARG A 685 6.12 57.16 1.12
CA ARG A 685 7.01 57.89 2.05
C ARG A 685 7.33 59.32 1.60
N SER A 686 6.99 59.69 0.36
CA SER A 686 7.09 61.05 -0.17
C SER A 686 5.85 61.92 0.11
N GLY A 687 4.78 61.35 0.65
CA GLY A 687 3.56 62.08 1.02
C GLY A 687 3.45 62.31 2.54
N VAL A 688 3.16 63.56 2.92
CA VAL A 688 2.85 64.04 4.28
C VAL A 688 4.03 64.20 5.25
N CYS A 689 4.34 65.48 5.52
CA CYS A 689 5.11 65.94 6.67
C CYS A 689 4.31 67.06 7.38
N ARG A 690 4.44 67.14 8.72
CA ARG A 690 3.88 68.15 9.65
C ARG A 690 2.35 68.23 9.81
N ARG A 691 1.86 67.86 11.01
CA ARG A 691 1.64 68.83 12.12
C ARG A 691 1.43 68.11 13.46
N ASN A 692 1.78 68.80 14.55
CA ASN A 692 1.59 68.33 15.94
C ASN A 692 0.19 68.72 16.45
N SER A 693 -0.49 67.81 17.16
CA SER A 693 -1.19 68.08 18.45
C SER A 693 -1.86 66.80 18.99
N ARG A 694 -2.46 66.89 20.19
CA ARG A 694 -2.75 65.77 21.12
C ARG A 694 -4.12 65.10 20.91
N THR A 695 -4.23 63.85 21.45
CA THR A 695 -5.45 63.25 22.07
C THR A 695 -6.61 62.84 21.12
N PRO A 696 -7.58 61.98 21.53
CA PRO A 696 -7.53 60.57 21.10
C PRO A 696 -8.85 60.02 20.50
N LEU A 697 -8.82 58.71 20.20
CA LEU A 697 -9.94 57.83 19.84
C LEU A 697 -11.36 58.29 20.24
N SER A 698 -12.17 58.71 19.26
CA SER A 698 -13.56 58.28 19.04
C SER A 698 -14.06 58.86 17.71
N ASP A 699 -15.01 58.14 17.10
CA ASP A 699 -15.86 58.56 15.97
C ASP A 699 -15.20 59.02 14.66
N LEU A 700 -15.31 58.16 13.65
CA LEU A 700 -16.06 58.51 12.44
C LEU A 700 -16.41 57.24 11.64
N GLN A 701 -17.65 56.79 11.78
CA GLN A 701 -18.29 55.96 10.77
C GLN A 701 -18.58 56.82 9.53
N GLY A 702 -18.33 56.29 8.34
CA GLY A 702 -18.63 56.97 7.07
C GLY A 702 -18.40 56.03 5.89
N SER A 703 -19.45 55.71 5.14
CA SER A 703 -19.48 54.61 4.18
C SER A 703 -19.18 55.02 2.73
N ASN A 704 -18.51 54.09 2.01
CA ASN A 704 -18.53 53.90 0.54
C ASN A 704 -17.93 55.00 -0.38
N THR A 705 -16.84 54.68 -1.08
CA THR A 705 -16.90 54.29 -2.51
C THR A 705 -15.66 53.50 -2.98
N LEU A 706 -15.88 52.70 -4.02
CA LEU A 706 -14.98 51.90 -4.87
C LEU A 706 -13.48 52.30 -4.95
N ASN A 707 -12.57 51.34 -4.69
CA ASN A 707 -11.63 50.87 -5.73
C ASN A 707 -10.83 49.61 -5.36
N GLU A 708 -10.34 48.96 -6.42
CA GLU A 708 -9.58 47.71 -6.54
C GLU A 708 -8.71 47.22 -5.34
N ARG A 709 -8.87 45.93 -4.99
CA ARG A 709 -7.93 45.20 -4.12
C ARG A 709 -6.95 44.37 -4.97
N PRO A 710 -5.63 44.42 -4.72
CA PRO A 710 -4.66 43.63 -5.48
C PRO A 710 -4.73 42.12 -5.16
N PRO A 711 -4.28 41.25 -6.08
CA PRO A 711 -4.25 39.81 -5.85
C PRO A 711 -3.35 39.46 -4.65
N ARG A 712 -3.83 38.55 -3.82
CA ARG A 712 -3.20 38.23 -2.53
C ARG A 712 -1.93 37.39 -2.75
N LEU A 713 -1.02 37.44 -1.78
CA LEU A 713 0.18 36.60 -1.67
C LEU A 713 -0.08 35.09 -1.88
N PHE A 714 -1.33 34.68 -1.69
CA PHE A 714 -1.89 33.35 -1.93
C PHE A 714 -1.61 32.80 -3.34
N ASP A 715 -1.66 33.63 -4.40
CA ASP A 715 -1.39 33.19 -5.77
C ASP A 715 0.09 32.86 -5.99
N LEU A 716 0.99 33.57 -5.31
CA LEU A 716 2.43 33.29 -5.34
C LEU A 716 2.73 31.95 -4.63
N VAL A 717 2.07 31.68 -3.49
CA VAL A 717 2.18 30.41 -2.76
C VAL A 717 1.59 29.25 -3.57
N CYS A 718 0.44 29.43 -4.22
CA CYS A 718 -0.13 28.42 -5.12
C CYS A 718 0.77 28.14 -6.34
N SER A 719 1.52 29.14 -6.82
CA SER A 719 2.51 28.93 -7.90
C SER A 719 3.74 28.11 -7.46
N LEU A 720 4.09 28.17 -6.16
CA LEU A 720 5.22 27.44 -5.58
C LEU A 720 4.88 25.98 -5.22
N GLN A 721 3.62 25.66 -4.89
CA GLN A 721 3.16 24.29 -4.61
C GLN A 721 3.23 23.33 -5.82
N HIS A 722 3.60 23.81 -7.01
CA HIS A 722 3.68 23.00 -8.24
C HIS A 722 5.11 22.72 -8.73
N LEU A 723 6.14 23.15 -7.99
CA LEU A 723 7.53 22.79 -8.31
C LEU A 723 7.80 21.34 -7.89
N LEU A 724 7.84 20.45 -8.90
CA LEU A 724 8.27 19.06 -8.79
C LEU A 724 9.70 18.99 -8.25
N ASP A 725 10.03 18.02 -7.39
CA ASP A 725 11.39 17.90 -6.87
C ASP A 725 12.41 17.56 -7.98
N VAL A 726 13.60 18.16 -7.91
CA VAL A 726 14.68 18.02 -8.90
C VAL A 726 15.23 16.59 -8.93
N LYS A 727 15.31 15.92 -7.78
CA LYS A 727 15.78 14.53 -7.71
C LYS A 727 14.74 13.59 -8.34
N SER A 728 13.47 13.75 -7.97
CA SER A 728 12.32 13.02 -8.54
C SER A 728 12.19 13.24 -10.05
N LEU A 729 12.41 14.47 -10.54
CA LEU A 729 12.49 14.82 -11.96
C LEU A 729 13.62 14.10 -12.69
N LYS A 730 14.81 13.98 -12.09
CA LYS A 730 15.93 13.23 -12.68
C LYS A 730 15.62 11.74 -12.77
N TYR A 731 15.09 11.15 -11.70
CA TYR A 731 14.73 9.72 -11.65
C TYR A 731 13.62 9.39 -12.66
N LEU A 732 12.51 10.14 -12.65
CA LEU A 732 11.46 10.03 -13.67
C LEU A 732 12.01 10.27 -15.07
N SER A 733 12.90 11.25 -15.27
CA SER A 733 13.53 11.44 -16.59
C SER A 733 14.33 10.22 -16.99
N ASN A 734 15.11 9.59 -16.11
CA ASN A 734 15.88 8.39 -16.44
C ASN A 734 14.99 7.19 -16.79
N LEU A 735 13.87 6.99 -16.09
CA LEU A 735 12.88 5.95 -16.42
C LEU A 735 12.15 6.22 -17.75
N THR A 736 11.86 7.49 -18.06
CA THR A 736 11.14 7.91 -19.28
C THR A 736 12.07 8.26 -20.47
N LEU A 737 13.40 8.27 -20.29
CA LEU A 737 14.39 8.84 -21.23
C LEU A 737 14.62 8.03 -22.52
N HIS A 738 13.85 6.95 -22.72
CA HIS A 738 14.03 6.03 -23.84
C HIS A 738 13.20 6.39 -25.08
N ASP A 739 12.30 7.37 -24.99
CA ASP A 739 11.60 7.86 -26.18
C ASP A 739 12.56 8.65 -27.09
N ARG A 740 13.00 7.99 -28.16
CA ARG A 740 14.07 8.44 -29.08
C ARG A 740 13.75 9.74 -29.80
N ILE A 741 12.47 10.14 -29.85
CA ILE A 741 11.99 11.45 -30.31
C ILE A 741 12.83 12.57 -29.66
N THR A 742 13.10 12.45 -28.36
CA THR A 742 13.80 13.45 -27.55
C THR A 742 15.28 13.60 -27.94
N LYS A 743 15.98 12.50 -28.23
CA LYS A 743 17.40 12.53 -28.65
C LYS A 743 17.58 12.96 -30.10
N SER A 744 16.64 12.66 -31.01
CA SER A 744 16.73 13.16 -32.40
C SER A 744 16.53 14.67 -32.50
N LEU A 745 15.61 15.24 -31.70
CA LEU A 745 15.35 16.69 -31.68
C LEU A 745 16.49 17.52 -31.06
N LEU A 746 17.46 16.90 -30.39
CA LEU A 746 18.61 17.57 -29.79
C LEU A 746 19.84 17.64 -30.72
N HIS A 747 19.88 16.87 -31.82
CA HIS A 747 20.97 16.91 -32.80
C HIS A 747 20.60 17.69 -34.07
N LEU A 748 20.36 19.00 -33.90
CA LEU A 748 20.30 19.98 -35.01
C LEU A 748 21.54 19.96 -35.94
N HIS A 749 22.65 19.32 -35.52
CA HIS A 749 23.91 19.23 -36.25
C HIS A 749 24.27 17.82 -36.80
N LYS A 750 23.34 16.85 -36.84
CA LYS A 750 23.55 15.60 -37.61
C LYS A 750 22.36 15.29 -38.52
N LYS A 751 22.65 15.10 -39.82
CA LYS A 751 21.71 14.86 -40.93
C LYS A 751 20.93 13.51 -40.82
N LYS A 752 20.22 13.24 -39.73
CA LYS A 752 19.26 12.12 -39.64
C LYS A 752 17.83 12.66 -39.55
N LYS A 753 16.99 12.26 -40.51
CA LYS A 753 15.55 12.54 -40.51
C LYS A 753 14.88 12.02 -39.22
N PRO A 754 13.76 12.61 -38.77
CA PRO A 754 13.04 12.12 -37.60
C PRO A 754 12.50 10.69 -37.83
N PRO A 755 12.42 9.85 -36.79
CA PRO A 755 12.03 8.44 -36.91
C PRO A 755 10.51 8.29 -37.09
N SER A 756 10.10 7.54 -38.12
CA SER A 756 8.70 7.18 -38.42
C SER A 756 7.95 6.51 -37.27
N ILE A 757 6.61 6.49 -37.34
CA ILE A 757 5.77 5.86 -36.30
C ILE A 757 6.05 4.37 -36.18
N SER A 758 6.19 3.64 -37.29
CA SER A 758 6.67 2.25 -37.34
C SER A 758 7.98 2.04 -36.57
N ALA A 759 8.96 2.94 -36.72
CA ALA A 759 10.26 2.85 -36.05
C ALA A 759 10.17 3.16 -34.55
N GLN A 760 9.34 4.14 -34.16
CA GLN A 760 9.00 4.43 -32.76
C GLN A 760 8.26 3.23 -32.13
N PHE A 761 7.27 2.70 -32.83
CA PHE A 761 6.49 1.51 -32.47
C PHE A 761 7.40 0.30 -32.22
N GLN A 762 8.29 -0.02 -33.16
CA GLN A 762 9.21 -1.17 -33.02
C GLN A 762 10.13 -0.99 -31.81
N ALA A 763 10.65 0.21 -31.57
CA ALA A 763 11.51 0.48 -30.42
C ALA A 763 10.74 0.36 -29.09
N SER A 764 9.50 0.87 -29.04
CA SER A 764 8.63 0.79 -27.87
C SER A 764 8.20 -0.64 -27.56
N LEU A 765 7.82 -1.42 -28.58
CA LEU A 765 7.45 -2.82 -28.43
C LEU A 765 8.64 -3.70 -28.04
N ASN A 766 9.83 -3.50 -28.63
CA ASN A 766 11.03 -4.22 -28.22
C ASN A 766 11.36 -3.98 -26.73
N LYS A 767 11.29 -2.71 -26.27
CA LYS A 767 11.51 -2.37 -24.85
C LYS A 767 10.50 -3.09 -23.92
N LEU A 768 9.23 -3.20 -24.34
CA LEU A 768 8.22 -3.96 -23.60
C LEU A 768 8.62 -5.45 -23.49
N MET A 769 9.05 -6.08 -24.60
CA MET A 769 9.51 -7.49 -24.55
C MET A 769 10.73 -7.64 -23.62
N GLU A 770 11.74 -6.77 -23.75
CA GLU A 770 12.93 -6.75 -22.88
C GLU A 770 12.58 -6.60 -21.38
N THR A 771 11.48 -5.91 -21.07
CA THR A 771 10.97 -5.74 -19.69
C THR A 771 10.24 -6.99 -19.20
N LEU A 772 9.52 -7.68 -20.08
CA LEU A 772 8.84 -8.95 -19.78
C LEU A 772 9.83 -10.11 -19.61
N ASP A 773 10.90 -10.17 -20.42
CA ASP A 773 11.93 -11.23 -20.36
C ASP A 773 12.73 -11.22 -19.03
N GLN A 774 12.84 -10.07 -18.38
CA GLN A 774 13.49 -9.95 -17.05
C GLN A 774 12.63 -10.55 -15.94
N SER A 775 11.30 -10.49 -16.08
CA SER A 775 10.31 -10.93 -15.10
C SER A 775 9.89 -12.39 -15.30
N GLU A 776 9.25 -13.00 -14.32
CA GLU A 776 8.58 -14.31 -14.48
C GLU A 776 7.10 -14.15 -14.88
N PRO A 777 6.64 -14.73 -16.01
CA PRO A 777 5.30 -14.48 -16.54
C PRO A 777 4.19 -15.42 -16.03
N TYR A 778 3.05 -14.82 -15.66
CA TYR A 778 1.76 -15.49 -15.47
C TYR A 778 0.79 -15.02 -16.56
N PHE A 779 0.00 -15.95 -17.10
CA PHE A 779 -0.89 -15.65 -18.23
C PHE A 779 -2.37 -15.73 -17.85
N VAL A 780 -3.11 -14.70 -18.24
CA VAL A 780 -4.57 -14.64 -18.14
C VAL A 780 -5.16 -14.47 -19.55
N LYS A 781 -6.04 -15.39 -19.94
CA LYS A 781 -6.68 -15.45 -21.26
C LYS A 781 -8.16 -15.09 -21.11
N CYS A 782 -8.51 -13.87 -21.51
CA CYS A 782 -9.87 -13.35 -21.47
C CYS A 782 -10.61 -13.68 -22.77
N ILE A 783 -11.72 -14.41 -22.66
CA ILE A 783 -12.57 -14.86 -23.76
C ILE A 783 -13.87 -14.04 -23.77
N ARG A 784 -14.25 -13.58 -24.96
CA ARG A 784 -15.52 -12.88 -25.21
C ARG A 784 -16.65 -13.90 -25.42
N SER A 785 -17.76 -13.70 -24.73
CA SER A 785 -19.04 -14.40 -24.94
C SER A 785 -20.07 -13.47 -25.60
N ASN A 786 -21.33 -13.92 -25.78
CA ASN A 786 -22.46 -13.05 -26.08
C ASN A 786 -23.32 -12.87 -24.82
N ALA A 787 -24.05 -11.75 -24.72
CA ALA A 787 -24.73 -11.26 -23.51
C ALA A 787 -25.48 -12.33 -22.68
N ASP A 788 -26.21 -13.24 -23.35
CA ASP A 788 -26.98 -14.31 -22.68
C ASP A 788 -26.54 -15.74 -23.04
N LYS A 789 -25.56 -15.92 -23.95
CA LYS A 789 -25.18 -17.25 -24.48
C LYS A 789 -23.69 -17.33 -24.80
N VAL A 790 -23.07 -18.45 -24.42
CA VAL A 790 -21.83 -18.91 -25.05
C VAL A 790 -22.15 -19.19 -26.52
N CYS A 791 -21.62 -18.37 -27.43
CA CYS A 791 -21.72 -18.63 -28.86
C CYS A 791 -20.61 -19.62 -29.22
N ASP A 792 -21.01 -20.87 -29.43
CA ASP A 792 -20.11 -22.01 -29.63
C ASP A 792 -19.07 -21.73 -30.72
N GLY A 793 -19.46 -21.15 -31.86
CA GLY A 793 -18.53 -20.77 -32.93
C GLY A 793 -17.54 -19.64 -32.59
N LEU A 794 -17.95 -18.64 -31.82
CA LEU A 794 -17.08 -17.50 -31.43
C LEU A 794 -16.06 -17.91 -30.36
N VAL A 795 -16.49 -18.67 -29.35
CA VAL A 795 -15.58 -19.15 -28.30
C VAL A 795 -14.64 -20.21 -28.85
N LEU A 796 -15.09 -21.09 -29.74
CA LEU A 796 -14.24 -22.09 -30.37
C LEU A 796 -13.22 -21.47 -31.35
N ARG A 797 -13.56 -20.40 -32.09
CA ARG A 797 -12.58 -19.58 -32.83
C ARG A 797 -11.50 -19.03 -31.88
N GLN A 798 -11.90 -18.46 -30.74
CA GLN A 798 -10.97 -17.92 -29.74
C GLN A 798 -10.04 -18.98 -29.15
N LEU A 799 -10.58 -20.16 -28.78
CA LEU A 799 -9.78 -21.27 -28.21
C LEU A 799 -8.77 -21.83 -29.21
N ARG A 800 -9.16 -21.96 -30.50
CA ARG A 800 -8.27 -22.41 -31.58
C ARG A 800 -7.07 -21.49 -31.74
N TYR A 801 -7.29 -20.21 -32.01
CA TYR A 801 -6.15 -19.33 -32.31
C TYR A 801 -5.29 -19.02 -31.09
N THR A 802 -5.85 -19.05 -29.87
CA THR A 802 -5.04 -18.89 -28.66
C THR A 802 -4.17 -20.11 -28.34
N GLY A 803 -4.30 -21.20 -29.11
CA GLY A 803 -3.56 -22.45 -28.93
C GLY A 803 -3.94 -23.18 -27.65
N MET A 804 -5.18 -23.00 -27.16
CA MET A 804 -5.57 -23.53 -25.84
C MET A 804 -5.68 -25.05 -25.84
N LEU A 805 -6.06 -25.68 -26.96
CA LEU A 805 -6.09 -27.15 -27.06
C LEU A 805 -4.68 -27.73 -26.93
N GLU A 806 -3.71 -27.16 -27.65
CA GLU A 806 -2.30 -27.54 -27.64
C GLU A 806 -1.65 -27.22 -26.28
N THR A 807 -2.01 -26.09 -25.68
CA THR A 807 -1.58 -25.71 -24.33
C THR A 807 -2.06 -26.71 -23.29
N VAL A 808 -3.32 -27.15 -23.34
CA VAL A 808 -3.83 -28.20 -22.44
C VAL A 808 -3.15 -29.53 -22.74
N ARG A 809 -2.91 -29.90 -24.00
CA ARG A 809 -2.16 -31.14 -24.36
C ARG A 809 -0.78 -31.18 -23.69
N ILE A 810 0.01 -30.10 -23.82
CA ILE A 810 1.33 -30.02 -23.17
C ILE A 810 1.22 -30.05 -21.65
N ARG A 811 0.24 -29.35 -21.06
CA ARG A 811 0.11 -29.32 -19.58
C ARG A 811 -0.54 -30.56 -18.97
N GLN A 812 -1.22 -31.39 -19.75
CA GLN A 812 -1.66 -32.72 -19.35
C GLN A 812 -0.54 -33.75 -19.38
N SER A 813 0.17 -33.81 -20.50
CA SER A 813 1.23 -34.83 -20.69
C SER A 813 2.52 -34.43 -20.00
N GLY A 814 2.83 -33.14 -19.89
CA GLY A 814 4.08 -32.62 -19.33
C GLY A 814 4.11 -32.55 -17.80
N TYR A 815 5.33 -32.56 -17.27
CA TYR A 815 5.62 -32.42 -15.86
C TYR A 815 5.57 -30.94 -15.45
N SER A 816 4.41 -30.50 -14.98
CA SER A 816 4.15 -29.13 -14.54
C SER A 816 4.96 -28.71 -13.32
N ILE A 817 5.45 -29.67 -12.52
CA ILE A 817 6.13 -29.42 -11.26
C ILE A 817 7.58 -29.86 -11.33
N LYS A 818 8.47 -28.95 -10.94
CA LYS A 818 9.91 -29.05 -11.09
C LYS A 818 10.56 -28.65 -9.77
N TYR A 819 11.50 -29.45 -9.29
CA TYR A 819 12.31 -29.15 -8.11
C TYR A 819 13.77 -29.49 -8.38
N SER A 820 14.69 -28.56 -8.14
CA SER A 820 16.11 -28.94 -8.06
C SER A 820 16.33 -29.97 -6.95
N PHE A 821 17.33 -30.85 -7.04
CA PHE A 821 17.60 -31.86 -6.00
C PHE A 821 17.78 -31.24 -4.60
N GLN A 822 18.38 -30.05 -4.52
CA GLN A 822 18.53 -29.31 -3.25
C GLN A 822 17.18 -28.80 -2.71
N GLU A 823 16.31 -28.28 -3.56
CA GLU A 823 14.97 -27.82 -3.15
C GLU A 823 14.07 -28.98 -2.77
N PHE A 824 14.08 -30.08 -3.53
CA PHE A 824 13.33 -31.29 -3.21
C PHE A 824 13.76 -31.83 -1.84
N ALA A 825 15.08 -32.00 -1.63
CA ALA A 825 15.63 -32.46 -0.36
C ALA A 825 15.38 -31.50 0.80
N ARG A 826 15.27 -30.19 0.55
CA ARG A 826 14.90 -29.18 1.57
C ARG A 826 13.41 -29.19 1.89
N HIS A 827 12.55 -29.31 0.88
CA HIS A 827 11.09 -29.22 1.02
C HIS A 827 10.50 -30.50 1.63
N PHE A 828 10.93 -31.67 1.15
CA PHE A 828 10.48 -32.98 1.61
C PHE A 828 11.41 -33.61 2.66
N ARG A 829 12.31 -32.83 3.28
CA ARG A 829 13.30 -33.29 4.28
C ARG A 829 12.71 -34.12 5.42
N VAL A 830 11.45 -33.86 5.77
CA VAL A 830 10.74 -34.55 6.85
C VAL A 830 10.34 -35.99 6.49
N LEU A 831 10.19 -36.28 5.18
CA LEU A 831 9.89 -37.61 4.63
C LEU A 831 11.15 -38.41 4.27
N LEU A 832 12.27 -37.73 4.01
CA LEU A 832 13.56 -38.36 3.72
C LEU A 832 14.24 -38.89 4.99
N ALA A 833 15.04 -39.94 4.85
CA ALA A 833 15.77 -40.54 5.97
C ALA A 833 16.84 -39.59 6.55
N GLU A 834 17.17 -39.76 7.84
CA GLU A 834 18.23 -38.95 8.46
C GLU A 834 19.61 -39.32 7.87
N GLY A 835 20.16 -38.41 7.06
CA GLY A 835 21.50 -38.53 6.47
C GLY A 835 21.54 -38.60 4.94
N THR A 836 20.41 -38.82 4.25
CA THR A 836 20.40 -38.82 2.78
C THR A 836 20.83 -37.46 2.21
N ARG A 837 21.93 -37.46 1.45
CA ARG A 837 22.30 -36.34 0.58
C ARG A 837 21.31 -36.29 -0.59
N GLY A 838 21.03 -35.09 -1.10
CA GLY A 838 20.13 -34.89 -2.25
C GLY A 838 20.80 -35.25 -3.57
N THR A 839 21.09 -36.54 -3.78
CA THR A 839 21.57 -37.11 -5.05
C THR A 839 20.42 -37.69 -5.86
N GLN A 840 20.61 -37.82 -7.18
CA GLN A 840 19.63 -38.37 -8.11
C GLN A 840 19.12 -39.75 -7.65
N GLU A 841 20.04 -40.66 -7.32
CA GLU A 841 19.75 -42.05 -6.89
C GLU A 841 18.93 -42.10 -5.60
N SER A 842 19.28 -41.25 -4.63
CA SER A 842 18.63 -41.12 -3.32
C SER A 842 17.16 -40.69 -3.48
N ILE A 843 16.92 -39.68 -4.31
CA ILE A 843 15.59 -39.17 -4.59
C ILE A 843 14.79 -40.16 -5.44
N GLN A 844 15.40 -40.78 -6.45
CA GLN A 844 14.75 -41.78 -7.29
C GLN A 844 14.35 -43.03 -6.48
N SER A 845 15.20 -43.50 -5.57
CA SER A 845 14.88 -44.60 -4.65
C SER A 845 13.69 -44.25 -3.74
N PHE A 846 13.67 -43.05 -3.15
CA PHE A 846 12.54 -42.56 -2.35
C PHE A 846 11.22 -42.47 -3.16
N LEU A 847 11.28 -41.98 -4.40
CA LEU A 847 10.10 -41.89 -5.28
C LEU A 847 9.60 -43.27 -5.75
N CYS A 848 10.48 -44.26 -5.89
CA CYS A 848 10.10 -45.65 -6.19
C CYS A 848 9.54 -46.38 -4.96
N GLN A 849 9.96 -46.02 -3.74
CA GLN A 849 9.42 -46.57 -2.49
C GLN A 849 8.06 -45.96 -2.09
N THR A 850 7.74 -44.77 -2.59
CA THR A 850 6.42 -44.15 -2.40
C THR A 850 5.44 -44.67 -3.48
N ASN A 851 4.19 -44.93 -3.08
CA ASN A 851 3.18 -45.58 -3.93
C ASN A 851 2.57 -44.60 -4.97
N LEU A 852 3.43 -44.05 -5.83
CA LEU A 852 3.12 -43.14 -6.93
C LEU A 852 2.86 -43.94 -8.22
N LYS A 853 2.10 -43.37 -9.16
CA LYS A 853 1.82 -44.06 -10.43
C LYS A 853 3.08 -44.11 -11.30
N THR A 854 3.29 -45.22 -11.99
CA THR A 854 4.25 -45.34 -13.10
C THR A 854 3.92 -44.30 -14.18
N GLY A 855 4.91 -43.48 -14.55
CA GLY A 855 4.74 -42.31 -15.42
C GLY A 855 4.35 -41.00 -14.71
N GLY A 856 3.97 -41.04 -13.42
CA GLY A 856 3.59 -39.87 -12.64
C GLY A 856 4.75 -38.93 -12.27
N PHE A 857 5.99 -39.39 -12.45
CA PHE A 857 7.22 -38.68 -12.14
C PHE A 857 8.37 -39.12 -13.06
N GLN A 858 9.35 -38.23 -13.27
CA GLN A 858 10.67 -38.56 -13.82
C GLN A 858 11.77 -37.81 -13.05
N VAL A 859 12.99 -38.32 -13.07
CA VAL A 859 14.15 -37.69 -12.43
C VAL A 859 15.19 -37.41 -13.51
N GLY A 860 15.42 -36.13 -13.79
CA GLY A 860 16.41 -35.68 -14.77
C GLY A 860 17.83 -35.65 -14.22
N HIS A 861 18.72 -34.95 -14.91
CA HIS A 861 20.13 -34.80 -14.51
C HIS A 861 20.35 -33.89 -13.29
N SER A 862 19.50 -32.88 -13.09
CA SER A 862 19.62 -31.92 -11.96
C SER A 862 18.31 -31.65 -11.21
N MET A 863 17.16 -32.00 -11.81
CA MET A 863 15.83 -31.75 -11.25
C MET A 863 14.92 -32.97 -11.22
N VAL A 864 13.93 -32.91 -10.33
CA VAL A 864 12.82 -33.85 -10.18
C VAL A 864 11.60 -33.27 -10.88
N PHE A 865 10.97 -34.07 -11.73
CA PHE A 865 9.81 -33.72 -12.54
C PHE A 865 8.60 -34.53 -12.08
N LEU A 866 7.50 -33.84 -11.77
CA LEU A 866 6.30 -34.40 -11.15
C LEU A 866 5.05 -33.88 -11.88
N HIS A 867 4.02 -34.72 -11.97
CA HIS A 867 2.65 -34.25 -12.22
C HIS A 867 2.03 -33.70 -10.92
N GLU A 868 1.08 -32.76 -11.05
CA GLU A 868 0.44 -32.09 -9.91
C GLU A 868 -0.21 -33.08 -8.92
N ALA A 869 -0.88 -34.12 -9.44
CA ALA A 869 -1.51 -35.14 -8.60
C ALA A 869 -0.51 -35.88 -7.70
N GLU A 870 0.70 -36.11 -8.21
CA GLU A 870 1.74 -36.88 -7.52
C GLU A 870 2.51 -35.98 -6.54
N ARG A 871 2.72 -34.70 -6.90
CA ARG A 871 3.11 -33.65 -5.95
C ARG A 871 2.12 -33.54 -4.79
N GLN A 872 0.82 -33.49 -5.07
CA GLN A 872 -0.20 -33.33 -4.02
C GLN A 872 -0.14 -34.51 -3.03
N ARG A 873 -0.02 -35.76 -3.49
CA ARG A 873 0.19 -36.93 -2.61
C ARG A 873 1.44 -36.79 -1.73
N LEU A 874 2.56 -36.33 -2.29
CA LEU A 874 3.78 -36.07 -1.51
C LEU A 874 3.58 -34.93 -0.49
N GLN A 875 2.83 -33.89 -0.83
CA GLN A 875 2.49 -32.81 0.10
C GLN A 875 1.51 -33.25 1.19
N ASP A 876 0.55 -34.12 0.91
CA ASP A 876 -0.38 -34.67 1.89
C ASP A 876 0.35 -35.56 2.91
N LEU A 877 1.26 -36.43 2.44
CA LEU A 877 2.15 -37.21 3.30
C LEU A 877 3.04 -36.31 4.17
N LEU A 878 3.65 -35.28 3.57
CA LEU A 878 4.44 -34.28 4.29
C LEU A 878 3.61 -33.56 5.36
N HIS A 879 2.38 -33.17 5.02
CA HIS A 879 1.48 -32.47 5.94
C HIS A 879 1.07 -33.35 7.12
N GLN A 880 0.73 -34.62 6.89
CA GLN A 880 0.39 -35.57 7.96
C GLN A 880 1.54 -35.72 8.96
N GLU A 881 2.77 -35.90 8.48
CA GLU A 881 3.94 -36.07 9.36
C GLU A 881 4.35 -34.76 10.05
N VAL A 882 4.24 -33.60 9.37
CA VAL A 882 4.46 -32.28 9.99
C VAL A 882 3.42 -32.02 11.09
N VAL A 883 2.13 -32.30 10.85
CA VAL A 883 1.08 -32.15 11.87
C VAL A 883 1.34 -33.09 13.06
N ARG A 884 1.75 -34.34 12.82
CA ARG A 884 2.14 -35.30 13.87
C ARG A 884 3.25 -34.72 14.76
N ARG A 885 4.30 -34.14 14.18
CA ARG A 885 5.41 -33.49 14.89
C ARG A 885 4.98 -32.21 15.62
N ILE A 886 4.15 -31.38 15.01
CA ILE A 886 3.58 -30.17 15.64
C ILE A 886 2.75 -30.55 16.87
N VAL A 887 1.87 -31.56 16.78
CA VAL A 887 1.05 -32.02 17.91
C VAL A 887 1.93 -32.57 19.04
N ALA A 888 2.99 -33.33 18.72
CA ALA A 888 3.95 -33.80 19.73
C ALA A 888 4.67 -32.64 20.44
N LEU A 889 5.11 -31.62 19.70
CA LEU A 889 5.77 -30.44 20.26
C LEU A 889 4.80 -29.58 21.09
N GLN A 890 3.58 -29.36 20.61
CA GLN A 890 2.52 -28.67 21.35
C GLN A 890 2.17 -29.41 22.64
N ARG A 891 2.08 -30.74 22.63
CA ARG A 891 1.85 -31.56 23.84
C ARG A 891 2.98 -31.35 24.86
N ARG A 892 4.25 -31.47 24.45
CA ARG A 892 5.42 -31.20 25.33
C ARG A 892 5.43 -29.76 25.86
N PHE A 893 5.17 -28.76 25.02
CA PHE A 893 5.16 -27.36 25.41
C PHE A 893 4.03 -27.03 26.38
N ARG A 894 2.79 -27.46 26.10
CA ARG A 894 1.64 -27.30 27.00
C ARG A 894 1.88 -27.97 28.36
N ALA A 895 2.44 -29.19 28.37
CA ALA A 895 2.82 -29.88 29.60
C ALA A 895 3.89 -29.12 30.41
N SER A 896 4.92 -28.59 29.73
CA SER A 896 5.96 -27.76 30.36
C SER A 896 5.39 -26.46 30.95
N LEU A 897 4.54 -25.76 30.18
CA LEU A 897 3.88 -24.52 30.62
C LEU A 897 2.99 -24.77 31.85
N GLN A 898 2.19 -25.83 31.82
CA GLN A 898 1.30 -26.21 32.92
C GLN A 898 2.08 -26.66 34.16
N ARG A 899 3.17 -27.44 33.99
CA ARG A 899 4.08 -27.81 35.10
C ARG A 899 4.74 -26.57 35.71
N ARG A 900 5.16 -25.60 34.90
CA ARG A 900 5.73 -24.33 35.38
C ARG A 900 4.70 -23.46 36.11
N ARG A 901 3.44 -23.44 35.65
CA ARG A 901 2.32 -22.78 36.36
C ARG A 901 2.03 -23.44 37.70
N TYR A 902 1.91 -24.77 37.73
CA TYR A 902 1.69 -25.56 38.94
C TYR A 902 2.80 -25.32 39.99
N LEU A 903 4.07 -25.34 39.58
CA LEU A 903 5.19 -25.11 40.50
C LEU A 903 5.16 -23.71 41.13
N ARG A 904 4.81 -22.65 40.37
CA ARG A 904 4.61 -21.30 40.93
C ARG A 904 3.46 -21.25 41.92
N MET A 905 2.30 -21.85 41.58
CA MET A 905 1.14 -21.91 42.48
C MET A 905 1.47 -22.66 43.77
N ARG A 906 2.20 -23.77 43.68
CA ARG A 906 2.68 -24.53 44.85
C ARG A 906 3.63 -23.70 45.72
N GLN A 907 4.59 -22.99 45.12
CA GLN A 907 5.50 -22.09 45.87
C GLN A 907 4.74 -20.97 46.58
N ALA A 908 3.77 -20.33 45.91
CA ALA A 908 2.93 -19.29 46.51
C ALA A 908 2.11 -19.84 47.69
N ALA A 909 1.49 -21.02 47.54
CA ALA A 909 0.77 -21.69 48.61
C ALA A 909 1.67 -22.00 49.82
N CYS A 910 2.87 -22.54 49.59
CA CYS A 910 3.84 -22.79 50.67
C CYS A 910 4.27 -21.51 51.39
N LEU A 911 4.51 -20.40 50.67
CA LEU A 911 4.83 -19.10 51.26
C LEU A 911 3.69 -18.59 52.16
N ILE A 912 2.44 -18.63 51.67
CA ILE A 912 1.26 -18.22 52.45
C ILE A 912 1.12 -19.09 53.71
N GLN A 913 1.27 -20.42 53.58
CA GLN A 913 1.21 -21.35 54.71
C GLN A 913 2.31 -21.08 55.75
N MET A 914 3.55 -20.78 55.33
CA MET A 914 4.64 -20.43 56.24
C MET A 914 4.37 -19.09 56.95
N CYS A 915 3.95 -18.06 56.22
CA CYS A 915 3.59 -16.77 56.81
C CYS A 915 2.43 -16.89 57.81
N TRP A 916 1.40 -17.67 57.49
CA TRP A 916 0.25 -17.91 58.37
C TRP A 916 0.65 -18.65 59.66
N ARG A 917 1.45 -19.72 59.54
CA ARG A 917 1.99 -20.46 60.71
C ARG A 917 2.81 -19.53 61.63
N ARG A 918 3.68 -18.69 61.05
CA ARG A 918 4.49 -17.70 61.79
C ARG A 918 3.63 -16.62 62.45
N TYR A 919 2.58 -16.14 61.78
CA TYR A 919 1.62 -15.20 62.35
C TYR A 919 0.86 -15.80 63.55
N CYS A 920 0.36 -17.03 63.41
CA CYS A 920 -0.31 -17.74 64.51
C CYS A 920 0.61 -17.93 65.73
N GLN A 921 1.88 -18.28 65.49
CA GLN A 921 2.88 -18.42 66.55
C GLN A 921 3.15 -17.08 67.27
N ARG A 922 3.32 -15.98 66.52
CA ARG A 922 3.44 -14.62 67.09
C ARG A 922 2.22 -14.21 67.90
N ARG A 923 1.00 -14.52 67.43
CA ARG A 923 -0.25 -14.20 68.14
C ARG A 923 -0.34 -14.94 69.49
N ARG A 924 0.07 -16.22 69.52
CA ARG A 924 0.17 -17.01 70.77
C ARG A 924 1.24 -16.45 71.72
N ALA A 925 2.42 -16.09 71.20
CA ALA A 925 3.49 -15.50 72.00
C ALA A 925 3.10 -14.15 72.62
N ALA A 926 2.43 -13.27 71.85
CA ALA A 926 1.92 -12.00 72.34
C ALA A 926 0.87 -12.19 73.46
N ALA A 927 -0.05 -13.15 73.31
CA ALA A 927 -0.99 -13.50 74.37
C ALA A 927 -0.28 -14.00 75.64
N GLY A 928 0.76 -14.83 75.50
CA GLY A 928 1.60 -15.28 76.61
C GLY A 928 2.32 -14.12 77.32
N ILE A 929 2.89 -13.18 76.57
CA ILE A 929 3.53 -11.97 77.13
C ILE A 929 2.50 -11.12 77.88
N ILE A 930 1.34 -10.83 77.30
CA ILE A 930 0.29 -10.03 77.96
C ILE A 930 -0.19 -10.72 79.25
N GLN A 931 -0.39 -12.04 79.22
CA GLN A 931 -0.77 -12.82 80.40
C GLN A 931 0.33 -12.80 81.48
N ALA A 932 1.60 -12.93 81.11
CA ALA A 932 2.73 -12.86 82.03
C ALA A 932 2.88 -11.45 82.62
N SER A 933 2.84 -10.39 81.80
CA SER A 933 2.89 -9.00 82.23
C SER A 933 1.70 -8.62 83.13
N TRP A 934 0.49 -9.11 82.84
CA TRP A 934 -0.68 -8.88 83.71
C TRP A 934 -0.58 -9.62 85.04
N ARG A 935 -0.17 -10.90 85.04
CA ARG A 935 0.08 -11.67 86.27
C ARG A 935 1.16 -10.99 87.12
N GLY A 936 2.28 -10.60 86.50
CA GLY A 936 3.37 -9.87 87.13
C GLY A 936 2.95 -8.50 87.66
N HIS A 937 2.16 -7.72 86.89
CA HIS A 937 1.61 -6.44 87.36
C HIS A 937 0.66 -6.64 88.54
N ARG A 938 -0.21 -7.65 88.53
CA ARG A 938 -1.15 -7.93 89.62
C ARG A 938 -0.43 -8.33 90.91
N LEU A 939 0.58 -9.20 90.82
CA LEU A 939 1.46 -9.54 91.95
C LEU A 939 2.22 -8.31 92.45
N ARG A 940 2.82 -7.53 91.55
CA ARG A 940 3.56 -6.31 91.89
C ARG A 940 2.66 -5.23 92.49
N GLN A 941 1.41 -5.08 92.04
CA GLN A 941 0.39 -4.21 92.64
C GLN A 941 0.02 -4.64 94.06
N SER A 942 -0.07 -5.95 94.32
CA SER A 942 -0.33 -6.47 95.66
C SER A 942 0.86 -6.21 96.60
N TYR A 943 2.08 -6.50 96.13
CA TYR A 943 3.31 -6.24 96.85
C TYR A 943 3.56 -4.75 97.08
N LEU A 944 3.34 -3.91 96.05
CA LEU A 944 3.49 -2.45 96.17
C LEU A 944 2.45 -1.83 97.10
N ARG A 945 1.22 -2.36 97.19
CA ARG A 945 0.26 -1.93 98.22
C ARG A 945 0.76 -2.27 99.62
N LEU A 946 1.26 -3.50 99.82
CA LEU A 946 1.88 -3.92 101.09
C LEU A 946 3.09 -3.02 101.47
N CYS A 947 3.99 -2.79 100.51
CA CYS A 947 5.13 -1.90 100.67
C CYS A 947 4.73 -0.44 100.81
N GLN A 948 3.66 0.04 100.19
CA GLN A 948 3.15 1.40 100.39
C GLN A 948 2.59 1.56 101.80
N SER A 949 1.82 0.59 102.32
CA SER A 949 1.37 0.62 103.72
C SER A 949 2.59 0.65 104.68
N ALA A 950 3.59 -0.21 104.46
CA ALA A 950 4.82 -0.21 105.25
C ALA A 950 5.62 1.09 105.09
N LEU A 951 5.72 1.63 103.87
CA LEU A 951 6.42 2.89 103.57
C LEU A 951 5.67 4.10 104.12
N LEU A 952 4.34 4.08 104.22
CA LEU A 952 3.54 5.20 104.75
C LEU A 952 3.71 5.28 106.27
N ILE A 953 3.76 4.13 106.94
CA ILE A 953 4.20 4.01 108.34
C ILE A 953 5.64 4.51 108.49
N GLN A 954 6.57 4.04 107.66
CA GLN A 954 7.97 4.50 107.68
C GLN A 954 8.15 5.97 107.27
N SER A 955 7.26 6.56 106.46
CA SER A 955 7.36 7.94 105.96
C SER A 955 6.64 8.93 106.84
N MET A 956 5.69 8.51 107.67
CA MET A 956 5.27 9.31 108.82
C MET A 956 6.41 9.38 109.84
N ALA A 957 7.02 8.24 110.19
CA ALA A 957 8.19 8.20 111.08
C ALA A 957 9.40 9.00 110.53
N ARG A 958 9.73 8.83 109.23
CA ARG A 958 10.82 9.58 108.58
C ARG A 958 10.43 11.02 108.22
N GLY A 959 9.16 11.31 107.97
CA GLY A 959 8.68 12.67 107.69
C GLY A 959 8.77 13.58 108.91
N TYR A 960 8.52 13.03 110.09
CA TYR A 960 8.84 13.67 111.37
C TYR A 960 10.35 13.97 111.49
N LEU A 961 11.21 13.01 111.14
CA LEU A 961 12.67 13.19 111.09
C LEU A 961 13.18 14.08 109.94
N PHE A 962 12.38 14.33 108.91
CA PHE A 962 12.80 14.99 107.65
C PHE A 962 12.11 16.34 107.39
N SER A 963 11.47 16.95 108.39
CA SER A 963 11.28 18.41 108.38
C SER A 963 12.60 19.18 108.57
N ALA A 964 13.71 18.46 108.79
CA ALA A 964 15.04 18.98 109.13
C ALA A 964 16.01 19.18 107.95
N CYS A 965 15.69 18.81 106.70
CA CYS A 965 16.61 19.06 105.57
C CYS A 965 15.92 19.43 104.25
N LYS A 966 16.11 20.69 103.85
CA LYS A 966 15.63 21.25 102.59
C LYS A 966 16.42 20.68 101.39
N MET A 967 15.72 20.47 100.28
CA MET A 967 16.20 20.63 98.88
C MET A 967 17.13 19.59 98.24
N ARG A 968 16.94 19.45 96.90
CA ARG A 968 17.94 19.09 95.84
C ARG A 968 18.39 17.61 95.76
N LEU A 969 18.58 16.94 94.61
CA LEU A 969 18.48 17.15 93.13
C LEU A 969 18.11 15.75 92.49
N ILE A 970 17.89 15.50 91.18
CA ILE A 970 17.99 16.25 89.91
C ILE A 970 16.93 15.74 88.89
N ASP A 971 16.81 16.36 87.70
CA ASP A 971 16.00 15.90 86.56
C ASP A 971 16.75 16.20 85.23
N MET A 972 16.68 15.30 84.22
CA MET A 972 16.96 15.39 82.75
C MET A 972 18.24 16.06 82.14
N SER A 973 18.66 15.61 80.94
CA SER A 973 19.83 16.06 80.13
C SER A 973 19.56 16.39 78.64
N VAL A 974 20.50 17.08 77.95
CA VAL A 974 20.40 17.69 76.59
C VAL A 974 21.74 17.61 75.82
N SER A 975 21.75 17.70 74.47
CA SER A 975 22.96 17.57 73.61
C SER A 975 23.15 18.63 72.51
N CYS A 976 24.40 18.90 72.10
CA CYS A 976 24.81 19.90 71.11
C CYS A 976 24.74 19.40 69.64
N VAL A 977 24.27 20.24 68.71
CA VAL A 977 24.04 19.85 67.30
C VAL A 977 25.33 19.84 66.45
N VAL A 978 26.32 20.70 66.74
CA VAL A 978 27.52 20.86 65.88
C VAL A 978 28.59 19.79 66.18
N CYS A 979 28.69 19.30 67.41
CA CYS A 979 29.70 18.30 67.83
C CYS A 979 29.13 17.07 68.56
N ARG A 980 27.81 16.98 68.79
CA ARG A 980 27.09 15.85 69.42
C ARG A 980 27.46 15.50 70.87
N TYR A 981 28.14 16.37 71.61
CA TYR A 981 28.34 16.21 73.06
C TYR A 981 27.03 16.38 73.87
N ALA A 982 26.84 15.63 74.96
CA ALA A 982 25.61 15.61 75.77
C ALA A 982 25.89 15.86 77.27
N CYS A 983 25.05 16.66 77.95
CA CYS A 983 25.19 16.98 79.37
C CYS A 983 23.86 17.36 80.06
N HIS A 984 23.79 17.35 81.39
CA HIS A 984 22.61 17.82 82.13
C HIS A 984 22.31 19.30 81.85
N ARG A 985 21.02 19.72 81.87
CA ARG A 985 20.62 21.10 81.49
C ARG A 985 21.31 22.19 82.34
N LYS A 986 21.69 21.89 83.59
CA LYS A 986 22.48 22.77 84.47
C LYS A 986 24.00 22.72 84.23
N CYS A 987 24.53 21.66 83.63
CA CYS A 987 25.94 21.55 83.26
C CYS A 987 26.27 22.34 81.99
N CYS A 988 25.30 22.51 81.08
CA CYS A 988 25.44 23.31 79.86
C CYS A 988 25.84 24.79 80.12
N ALA A 989 25.55 25.32 81.31
CA ALA A 989 25.89 26.69 81.70
C ALA A 989 27.27 26.82 82.39
N LYS A 990 28.01 25.72 82.62
CA LYS A 990 29.31 25.72 83.31
C LYS A 990 30.47 25.15 82.48
N THR A 991 30.21 24.57 81.32
CA THR A 991 31.26 24.12 80.40
C THR A 991 31.86 25.31 79.65
N ASN A 992 33.06 25.75 80.03
CA ASN A 992 33.75 26.89 79.40
C ASN A 992 34.53 26.51 78.11
N THR A 993 34.32 25.30 77.60
CA THR A 993 34.88 24.81 76.33
C THR A 993 34.03 25.28 75.15
N LYS A 994 34.41 26.42 74.55
CA LYS A 994 33.84 26.87 73.27
C LYS A 994 34.10 25.80 72.20
N CYS A 995 33.10 25.52 71.36
CA CYS A 995 33.28 24.68 70.18
C CYS A 995 34.34 25.33 69.27
N SER A 996 35.45 24.63 69.01
CA SER A 996 36.64 25.21 68.36
C SER A 996 36.46 25.52 66.87
N LYS A 997 35.37 25.05 66.24
CA LYS A 997 35.00 25.43 64.88
C LYS A 997 34.12 26.68 64.91
N LYS A 998 34.72 27.83 64.56
CA LYS A 998 33.99 29.06 64.27
C LYS A 998 33.10 28.87 63.04
N PHE A 999 32.00 29.62 63.00
CA PHE A 999 31.16 29.81 61.83
C PHE A 999 31.62 31.11 61.15
N ASP A 1000 32.43 31.00 60.09
CA ASP A 1000 32.97 32.18 59.40
C ASP A 1000 31.96 32.74 58.40
N ALA A 1001 31.54 33.99 58.62
CA ALA A 1001 30.53 34.68 57.80
C ALA A 1001 31.08 35.19 56.45
N GLU A 1002 32.40 35.30 56.28
CA GLU A 1002 33.05 35.79 55.05
C GLU A 1002 33.03 34.78 53.88
N LEU A 1003 32.53 33.55 54.10
CA LEU A 1003 32.45 32.50 53.09
C LEU A 1003 31.07 32.41 52.40
N SER A 1004 30.17 33.36 52.65
CA SER A 1004 28.77 33.30 52.18
C SER A 1004 28.55 33.62 50.69
N SER A 1005 29.48 34.32 50.01
CA SER A 1005 29.31 34.73 48.60
C SER A 1005 29.96 33.80 47.58
N ARG A 1006 30.97 33.02 48.00
CA ARG A 1006 31.77 32.17 47.08
C ARG A 1006 30.91 31.09 46.41
N GLN A 1007 31.17 30.90 45.13
CA GLN A 1007 30.48 29.94 44.26
C GLN A 1007 31.37 28.78 43.84
N PHE A 1008 32.70 28.99 43.80
CA PHE A 1008 33.69 27.97 43.48
C PHE A 1008 34.33 27.41 44.77
N GLY A 1009 34.64 26.11 44.80
CA GLY A 1009 35.24 25.47 45.98
C GLY A 1009 34.27 25.21 47.14
N VAL A 1010 32.96 25.33 46.91
CA VAL A 1010 31.90 25.12 47.90
C VAL A 1010 31.12 23.85 47.56
N ASP A 1011 30.67 23.12 48.58
CA ASP A 1011 29.86 21.91 48.40
C ASP A 1011 28.49 22.23 47.77
N VAL A 1012 28.02 21.40 46.83
CA VAL A 1012 26.77 21.61 46.09
C VAL A 1012 25.57 21.78 47.01
N SER A 1013 25.55 21.10 48.17
CA SER A 1013 24.46 21.22 49.16
C SER A 1013 24.30 22.61 49.77
N ARG A 1014 25.32 23.47 49.71
CA ARG A 1014 25.26 24.87 50.19
C ARG A 1014 24.84 25.86 49.10
N LEU A 1015 24.89 25.45 47.83
CA LEU A 1015 24.57 26.29 46.66
C LEU A 1015 23.15 26.04 46.12
N THR A 1016 22.39 25.16 46.77
CA THR A 1016 21.00 24.79 46.44
C THR A 1016 20.07 25.07 47.62
N SER A 1017 18.81 25.42 47.34
CA SER A 1017 17.74 25.57 48.34
C SER A 1017 16.49 24.81 47.90
N ASP A 1018 15.47 24.70 48.77
CA ASP A 1018 14.19 24.07 48.39
C ASP A 1018 13.48 24.79 47.22
N GLU A 1019 13.78 26.07 46.98
CA GLU A 1019 13.30 26.84 45.83
C GLU A 1019 14.23 26.74 44.59
N ARG A 1020 15.53 26.46 44.79
CA ARG A 1020 16.55 26.38 43.72
C ARG A 1020 17.26 25.03 43.74
N LEU A 1021 16.70 24.08 42.98
CA LEU A 1021 17.15 22.68 42.91
C LEU A 1021 18.52 22.46 42.24
N VAL A 1022 19.02 23.46 41.51
CA VAL A 1022 20.32 23.46 40.80
C VAL A 1022 21.03 24.79 41.12
N PRO A 1023 22.37 24.82 41.31
CA PRO A 1023 23.09 26.07 41.59
C PRO A 1023 22.91 27.14 40.50
N LEU A 1024 22.70 28.38 40.91
CA LEU A 1024 22.43 29.52 40.01
C LEU A 1024 23.54 29.72 38.95
N VAL A 1025 24.81 29.58 39.34
CA VAL A 1025 25.96 29.69 38.42
C VAL A 1025 25.91 28.63 37.31
N VAL A 1026 25.52 27.40 37.65
CA VAL A 1026 25.38 26.29 36.69
C VAL A 1026 24.27 26.62 35.69
N GLU A 1027 23.12 27.08 36.17
CA GLU A 1027 21.99 27.43 35.31
C GLU A 1027 22.30 28.62 34.40
N LYS A 1028 22.87 29.71 34.94
CA LYS A 1028 23.23 30.92 34.18
C LYS A 1028 24.27 30.61 33.07
N LEU A 1029 25.32 29.84 33.39
CA LEU A 1029 26.34 29.45 32.40
C LEU A 1029 25.78 28.49 31.34
N ILE A 1030 25.02 27.46 31.74
CA ILE A 1030 24.46 26.49 30.78
C ILE A 1030 23.44 27.16 29.86
N ASN A 1031 22.51 27.95 30.38
CA ASN A 1031 21.48 28.60 29.57
C ASN A 1031 22.12 29.51 28.51
N TYR A 1032 23.18 30.25 28.86
CA TYR A 1032 23.93 31.07 27.89
C TYR A 1032 24.62 30.22 26.80
N ILE A 1033 25.26 29.10 27.17
CA ILE A 1033 25.86 28.17 26.21
C ILE A 1033 24.80 27.52 25.29
N GLU A 1034 23.60 27.25 25.81
CA GLU A 1034 22.48 26.71 25.04
C GLU A 1034 21.85 27.74 24.08
N MET A 1035 21.93 29.03 24.37
CA MET A 1035 21.44 30.09 23.48
C MET A 1035 22.47 30.49 22.41
N HIS A 1036 23.74 30.61 22.78
CA HIS A 1036 24.78 31.21 21.91
C HIS A 1036 25.85 30.22 21.42
N GLY A 1037 25.97 29.03 22.02
CA GLY A 1037 27.10 28.11 21.82
C GLY A 1037 26.81 26.77 21.13
N LEU A 1038 25.54 26.38 20.92
CA LEU A 1038 25.17 25.04 20.43
C LEU A 1038 25.82 24.64 19.09
N TYR A 1039 26.00 25.60 18.18
CA TYR A 1039 26.54 25.38 16.83
C TYR A 1039 28.04 25.68 16.73
N THR A 1040 28.70 26.06 17.82
CA THR A 1040 30.11 26.48 17.82
C THR A 1040 31.07 25.29 17.79
N GLU A 1041 31.94 25.25 16.79
CA GLU A 1041 32.86 24.13 16.56
C GLU A 1041 33.84 23.91 17.71
N GLY A 1042 33.74 22.74 18.35
CA GLY A 1042 34.60 22.32 19.45
C GLY A 1042 34.32 23.07 20.76
N ILE A 1043 33.08 23.52 21.00
CA ILE A 1043 32.68 24.36 22.15
C ILE A 1043 33.39 24.02 23.48
N TYR A 1044 33.38 22.75 23.89
CA TYR A 1044 34.06 22.28 25.11
C TYR A 1044 35.47 21.71 24.89
N ARG A 1045 35.86 21.40 23.64
CA ARG A 1045 37.19 20.88 23.27
C ARG A 1045 38.24 21.99 23.18
N LYS A 1046 37.88 23.17 22.67
CA LYS A 1046 38.74 24.36 22.64
C LYS A 1046 38.71 25.04 24.01
N SER A 1047 39.86 25.54 24.48
CA SER A 1047 39.99 26.26 25.74
C SER A 1047 39.96 27.78 25.52
N GLY A 1048 39.14 28.50 26.29
CA GLY A 1048 39.20 29.96 26.31
C GLY A 1048 40.47 30.52 26.98
N SER A 1049 40.74 31.81 26.75
CA SER A 1049 41.90 32.53 27.30
C SER A 1049 41.96 32.43 28.84
N THR A 1050 43.10 31.98 29.37
CA THR A 1050 43.30 31.71 30.81
C THR A 1050 43.12 32.95 31.69
N ASN A 1051 43.52 34.13 31.21
CA ASN A 1051 43.33 35.39 31.94
C ASN A 1051 41.84 35.76 32.03
N LYS A 1052 41.11 35.68 30.91
CA LYS A 1052 39.65 35.93 30.88
C LYS A 1052 38.85 34.87 31.65
N VAL A 1053 39.33 33.63 31.74
CA VAL A 1053 38.76 32.58 32.60
C VAL A 1053 38.91 32.92 34.09
N LYS A 1054 40.07 33.44 34.51
CA LYS A 1054 40.28 33.91 35.90
C LYS A 1054 39.39 35.13 36.23
N GLU A 1055 39.33 36.09 35.31
CA GLU A 1055 38.51 37.30 35.42
C GLU A 1055 37.02 36.96 35.59
N LEU A 1056 36.46 36.13 34.70
CA LEU A 1056 35.06 35.70 34.79
C LEU A 1056 34.78 34.85 36.04
N LYS A 1057 35.72 33.99 36.46
CA LYS A 1057 35.59 33.25 37.72
C LYS A 1057 35.50 34.20 38.92
N GLN A 1058 36.39 35.18 39.02
CA GLN A 1058 36.42 36.13 40.13
C GLN A 1058 35.16 37.01 40.16
N ALA A 1059 34.65 37.41 39.00
CA ALA A 1059 33.39 38.15 38.89
C ALA A 1059 32.20 37.31 39.43
N LEU A 1060 32.11 36.03 39.03
CA LEU A 1060 31.07 35.11 39.51
C LEU A 1060 31.18 34.73 40.99
N ASP A 1061 32.40 34.68 41.56
CA ASP A 1061 32.61 34.51 43.01
C ASP A 1061 32.25 35.78 43.83
N THR A 1062 32.06 36.92 43.16
CA THR A 1062 31.73 38.20 43.81
C THR A 1062 30.23 38.48 43.79
N ASP A 1063 29.59 38.41 42.62
CA ASP A 1063 28.14 38.62 42.44
C ASP A 1063 27.66 37.85 41.20
N VAL A 1064 26.91 36.75 41.39
CA VAL A 1064 26.43 35.91 40.28
C VAL A 1064 25.36 36.59 39.45
N ASP A 1065 24.46 37.35 40.09
CA ASP A 1065 23.26 37.85 39.45
C ASP A 1065 23.60 38.95 38.43
N ASN A 1066 24.53 39.84 38.78
CA ASN A 1066 24.89 41.01 37.95
C ASN A 1066 26.02 40.80 36.91
N VAL A 1067 26.69 39.64 36.85
CA VAL A 1067 27.71 39.38 35.81
C VAL A 1067 27.08 39.37 34.41
N ASN A 1068 27.56 40.24 33.52
CA ASN A 1068 27.29 40.17 32.08
C ASN A 1068 28.13 39.08 31.42
N LEU A 1069 27.52 38.24 30.58
CA LEU A 1069 28.21 37.17 29.84
C LEU A 1069 28.53 37.54 28.39
N ASP A 1070 27.92 38.60 27.85
CA ASP A 1070 28.14 39.04 26.45
C ASP A 1070 29.59 39.50 26.20
N ASP A 1071 30.27 40.01 27.24
CA ASP A 1071 31.64 40.51 27.18
C ASP A 1071 32.71 39.38 27.08
N PHE A 1072 32.30 38.11 27.18
CA PHE A 1072 33.20 36.96 27.22
C PHE A 1072 32.99 36.00 26.05
N ASN A 1073 34.09 35.57 25.43
CA ASN A 1073 34.02 34.56 24.37
C ASN A 1073 33.39 33.26 24.89
N ILE A 1074 32.55 32.62 24.07
CA ILE A 1074 31.81 31.40 24.46
C ILE A 1074 32.72 30.25 24.94
N HIS A 1075 33.97 30.15 24.46
CA HIS A 1075 34.95 29.16 24.95
C HIS A 1075 35.54 29.53 26.32
N VAL A 1076 35.56 30.80 26.73
CA VAL A 1076 35.91 31.24 28.09
C VAL A 1076 34.83 30.79 29.06
N ILE A 1077 33.56 31.02 28.72
CA ILE A 1077 32.39 30.62 29.50
C ILE A 1077 32.34 29.10 29.64
N ALA A 1078 32.56 28.37 28.54
CA ALA A 1078 32.68 26.91 28.55
C ALA A 1078 33.87 26.39 29.39
N SER A 1079 35.01 27.09 29.40
CA SER A 1079 36.14 26.78 30.28
C SER A 1079 35.83 27.04 31.76
N VAL A 1080 35.18 28.16 32.10
CA VAL A 1080 34.76 28.48 33.49
C VAL A 1080 33.77 27.44 34.00
N PHE A 1081 32.83 26.99 33.18
CA PHE A 1081 31.88 25.93 33.55
C PHE A 1081 32.58 24.59 33.88
N LYS A 1082 33.54 24.17 33.04
CA LYS A 1082 34.37 22.98 33.33
C LYS A 1082 35.21 23.16 34.60
N GLN A 1083 35.74 24.36 34.83
CA GLN A 1083 36.51 24.69 36.03
C GLN A 1083 35.64 24.61 37.29
N TRP A 1084 34.39 25.10 37.25
CA TRP A 1084 33.46 25.03 38.38
C TRP A 1084 33.22 23.58 38.83
N LEU A 1085 32.89 22.68 37.89
CA LEU A 1085 32.71 21.25 38.20
C LEU A 1085 33.98 20.61 38.80
N ARG A 1086 35.15 20.99 38.29
CA ARG A 1086 36.45 20.49 38.76
C ARG A 1086 36.87 21.06 40.12
N ASP A 1087 36.38 22.24 40.50
CA ASP A 1087 36.73 22.91 41.76
C ASP A 1087 35.84 22.46 42.94
N LEU A 1088 34.81 21.64 42.72
CA LEU A 1088 33.94 21.13 43.80
C LEU A 1088 34.73 20.30 44.83
N PRO A 1089 34.46 20.41 46.16
CA PRO A 1089 35.14 19.59 47.16
C PRO A 1089 34.91 18.09 46.99
N ASN A 1090 33.65 17.69 46.76
CA ASN A 1090 33.24 16.33 46.38
C ASN A 1090 32.84 16.37 44.89
N PRO A 1091 33.31 15.46 44.01
CA PRO A 1091 32.90 15.48 42.61
C PRO A 1091 31.40 15.21 42.49
N LEU A 1092 30.79 15.60 41.37
CA LEU A 1092 29.33 15.52 41.17
C LEU A 1092 28.77 14.09 41.25
N MET A 1093 29.58 13.06 40.94
CA MET A 1093 29.21 11.64 41.10
C MET A 1093 29.68 11.03 42.45
N SER A 1094 30.19 11.86 43.38
CA SER A 1094 30.78 11.54 44.69
C SER A 1094 32.04 10.66 44.66
N PHE A 1095 32.95 10.88 45.61
CA PHE A 1095 34.09 9.98 45.82
C PHE A 1095 33.67 8.62 46.40
N GLU A 1096 32.61 8.58 47.22
CA GLU A 1096 32.14 7.36 47.90
C GLU A 1096 31.64 6.27 46.92
N LEU A 1097 31.00 6.67 45.82
CA LEU A 1097 30.43 5.75 44.82
C LEU A 1097 31.37 5.45 43.65
N TYR A 1098 32.59 5.99 43.64
CA TYR A 1098 33.55 5.88 42.52
C TYR A 1098 33.81 4.43 42.10
N GLU A 1099 34.15 3.56 43.06
CA GLU A 1099 34.41 2.14 42.82
C GLU A 1099 33.19 1.37 42.30
N ASP A 1100 31.98 1.73 42.75
CA ASP A 1100 30.76 1.06 42.30
C ASP A 1100 30.38 1.45 40.87
N PHE A 1101 30.62 2.70 40.46
CA PHE A 1101 30.48 3.11 39.06
C PHE A 1101 31.42 2.33 38.14
N LEU A 1102 32.68 2.14 38.53
CA LEU A 1102 33.64 1.34 37.76
C LEU A 1102 33.24 -0.15 37.70
N ARG A 1103 32.79 -0.71 38.83
CA ARG A 1103 32.32 -2.10 38.94
C ARG A 1103 31.04 -2.38 38.13
N ALA A 1104 30.19 -1.38 37.91
CA ALA A 1104 28.95 -1.52 37.15
C ALA A 1104 29.17 -1.82 35.65
N LEU A 1105 30.23 -1.26 35.05
CA LEU A 1105 30.54 -1.40 33.62
C LEU A 1105 30.83 -2.84 33.17
N GLY A 1106 31.34 -3.69 34.06
CA GLY A 1106 31.65 -5.10 33.75
C GLY A 1106 30.44 -6.04 33.72
N ARG A 1107 29.21 -5.54 33.96
CA ARG A 1107 27.99 -6.38 34.08
C ARG A 1107 27.22 -6.45 32.76
N LYS A 1108 26.60 -7.61 32.48
CA LYS A 1108 25.72 -7.80 31.30
C LYS A 1108 24.56 -6.80 31.19
N GLU A 1109 24.17 -6.16 32.28
CA GLU A 1109 23.16 -5.09 32.33
C GLU A 1109 23.76 -3.77 32.84
N ALA A 1110 24.95 -3.39 32.35
CA ALA A 1110 25.70 -2.20 32.77
C ALA A 1110 24.83 -0.93 32.89
N VAL A 1111 23.92 -0.69 31.93
CA VAL A 1111 22.99 0.45 31.97
C VAL A 1111 22.14 0.47 33.25
N ARG A 1112 21.45 -0.63 33.58
CA ARG A 1112 20.61 -0.69 34.80
C ARG A 1112 21.45 -0.60 36.07
N ALA A 1113 22.66 -1.19 36.06
CA ALA A 1113 23.57 -1.13 37.19
C ALA A 1113 24.05 0.32 37.45
N VAL A 1114 24.43 1.07 36.41
CA VAL A 1114 24.85 2.48 36.53
C VAL A 1114 23.69 3.36 37.01
N TYR A 1115 22.48 3.24 36.45
CA TYR A 1115 21.33 4.04 36.92
C TYR A 1115 20.95 3.73 38.38
N GLY A 1116 21.02 2.46 38.81
CA GLY A 1116 20.79 2.08 40.21
C GLY A 1116 21.84 2.58 41.20
N ILE A 1117 22.97 3.12 40.73
CA ILE A 1117 23.97 3.84 41.56
C ILE A 1117 23.70 5.35 41.50
N ILE A 1118 23.30 5.89 40.35
CA ILE A 1118 22.84 7.29 40.23
C ILE A 1118 21.68 7.57 41.20
N ASP A 1119 20.74 6.64 41.36
CA ASP A 1119 19.62 6.73 42.31
C ASP A 1119 20.05 6.79 43.80
N GLN A 1120 21.32 6.51 44.12
CA GLN A 1120 21.88 6.57 45.48
C GLN A 1120 22.55 7.92 45.79
N LEU A 1121 22.74 8.80 44.79
CA LEU A 1121 23.28 10.14 44.98
C LEU A 1121 22.32 11.00 45.82
N SER A 1122 22.88 11.96 46.58
CA SER A 1122 22.05 12.96 47.26
C SER A 1122 21.24 13.78 46.25
N ARG A 1123 20.02 14.18 46.62
CA ARG A 1123 19.09 14.92 45.74
C ARG A 1123 19.73 16.14 45.05
N THR A 1124 20.61 16.85 45.76
CA THR A 1124 21.35 18.02 45.27
C THR A 1124 22.35 17.69 44.16
N HIS A 1125 23.10 16.59 44.30
CA HIS A 1125 24.00 16.08 43.27
C HIS A 1125 23.23 15.47 42.10
N LEU A 1126 22.16 14.71 42.36
CA LEU A 1126 21.31 14.11 41.34
C LEU A 1126 20.68 15.17 40.41
N ASN A 1127 19.99 16.18 40.95
CA ASN A 1127 19.35 17.24 40.16
C ASN A 1127 20.36 18.00 39.29
N THR A 1128 21.53 18.31 39.85
CA THR A 1128 22.61 19.02 39.14
C THR A 1128 23.22 18.15 38.04
N LEU A 1129 23.37 16.84 38.27
CA LEU A 1129 23.82 15.87 37.28
C LEU A 1129 22.81 15.71 36.15
N GLU A 1130 21.51 15.62 36.43
CA GLU A 1130 20.47 15.55 35.40
C GLU A 1130 20.46 16.78 34.49
N ARG A 1131 20.57 18.00 35.06
CA ARG A 1131 20.65 19.25 34.26
C ARG A 1131 21.89 19.28 33.36
N LEU A 1132 23.03 18.79 33.86
CA LEU A 1132 24.27 18.65 33.07
C LEU A 1132 24.13 17.63 31.94
N ILE A 1133 23.64 16.41 32.23
CA ILE A 1133 23.50 15.37 31.20
C ILE A 1133 22.51 15.81 30.11
N PHE A 1134 21.40 16.47 30.48
CA PHE A 1134 20.47 17.07 29.52
C PHE A 1134 21.16 18.08 28.59
N HIS A 1135 22.01 18.94 29.15
CA HIS A 1135 22.81 19.90 28.37
C HIS A 1135 23.75 19.21 27.38
N LEU A 1136 24.52 18.22 27.84
CA LEU A 1136 25.46 17.48 27.01
C LEU A 1136 24.75 16.73 25.88
N VAL A 1137 23.56 16.18 26.12
CA VAL A 1137 22.71 15.57 25.07
C VAL A 1137 22.28 16.60 24.03
N ARG A 1138 21.89 17.82 24.42
CA ARG A 1138 21.56 18.89 23.45
C ARG A 1138 22.72 19.24 22.53
N ILE A 1139 23.94 19.27 23.05
CA ILE A 1139 25.17 19.52 22.26
C ILE A 1139 25.49 18.32 21.35
N ALA A 1140 25.42 17.09 21.87
CA ALA A 1140 25.69 15.87 21.11
C ALA A 1140 24.74 15.68 19.91
N LEU A 1141 23.53 16.24 19.96
CA LEU A 1141 22.58 16.23 18.84
C LEU A 1141 22.97 17.16 17.68
N GLN A 1142 23.83 18.16 17.92
CA GLN A 1142 24.31 19.11 16.90
C GLN A 1142 25.75 18.78 16.44
N VAL A 1143 26.13 17.50 16.50
CA VAL A 1143 27.48 17.00 16.16
C VAL A 1143 27.95 17.39 14.76
N GLU A 1144 27.04 17.48 13.78
CA GLU A 1144 27.35 17.88 12.40
C GLU A 1144 27.95 19.29 12.32
N THR A 1145 27.51 20.21 13.19
CA THR A 1145 27.99 21.60 13.22
C THR A 1145 29.08 21.83 14.26
N ASN A 1146 28.89 21.32 15.50
CA ASN A 1146 29.80 21.61 16.60
C ASN A 1146 30.95 20.60 16.73
N ARG A 1147 30.90 19.46 16.01
CA ARG A 1147 31.89 18.38 16.03
C ARG A 1147 32.17 17.82 17.44
N MET A 1148 31.18 17.80 18.32
CA MET A 1148 31.23 17.20 19.67
C MET A 1148 30.29 15.99 19.76
N SER A 1149 30.84 14.79 19.58
CA SER A 1149 30.11 13.53 19.78
C SER A 1149 29.95 13.20 21.27
N ALA A 1150 29.11 12.21 21.61
CA ALA A 1150 28.93 11.73 22.99
C ALA A 1150 30.27 11.31 23.62
N ASN A 1151 31.11 10.56 22.90
CA ASN A 1151 32.47 10.21 23.30
C ASN A 1151 33.35 11.47 23.52
N ALA A 1152 33.37 12.39 22.55
CA ALA A 1152 34.17 13.62 22.67
C ALA A 1152 33.74 14.52 23.85
N LEU A 1153 32.48 14.47 24.27
CA LEU A 1153 32.00 15.12 25.50
C LEU A 1153 32.38 14.31 26.75
N ALA A 1154 32.27 12.99 26.72
CA ALA A 1154 32.66 12.12 27.82
C ALA A 1154 34.15 12.27 28.18
N ILE A 1155 35.05 12.29 27.19
CA ILE A 1155 36.50 12.53 27.36
C ILE A 1155 36.77 13.86 28.09
N VAL A 1156 35.97 14.90 27.81
CA VAL A 1156 36.15 16.24 28.40
C VAL A 1156 35.54 16.34 29.81
N PHE A 1157 34.40 15.68 30.06
CA PHE A 1157 33.65 15.85 31.30
C PHE A 1157 33.90 14.76 32.36
N ALA A 1158 34.30 13.54 31.99
CA ALA A 1158 34.59 12.48 32.98
C ALA A 1158 35.64 12.91 34.03
N PRO A 1159 36.77 13.56 33.67
CA PRO A 1159 37.74 14.08 34.65
C PRO A 1159 37.21 15.21 35.55
N CYS A 1160 36.08 15.83 35.19
CA CYS A 1160 35.45 16.89 35.98
C CYS A 1160 34.39 16.35 36.96
N ILE A 1161 33.68 15.26 36.62
CA ILE A 1161 32.52 14.79 37.40
C ILE A 1161 32.72 13.46 38.12
N LEU A 1162 33.72 12.66 37.74
CA LEU A 1162 34.05 11.35 38.32
C LEU A 1162 35.56 11.27 38.57
N ARG A 1163 36.04 12.05 39.54
CA ARG A 1163 37.46 12.12 39.93
C ARG A 1163 37.84 10.92 40.80
N CYS A 1164 39.04 10.39 40.58
CA CYS A 1164 39.65 9.36 41.42
C CYS A 1164 39.92 9.90 42.85
N PRO A 1165 39.66 9.13 43.93
CA PRO A 1165 40.06 9.50 45.29
C PRO A 1165 41.59 9.53 45.46
N ASP A 1166 42.10 10.45 46.29
CA ASP A 1166 43.54 10.67 46.54
C ASP A 1166 44.27 9.49 47.22
N THR A 1167 43.55 8.44 47.63
CA THR A 1167 44.06 7.24 48.31
C THR A 1167 44.46 6.11 47.36
N THR A 1168 44.36 6.33 46.04
CA THR A 1168 44.47 5.27 45.02
C THR A 1168 45.82 5.33 44.29
N ASP A 1169 46.42 4.18 43.99
CA ASP A 1169 47.72 4.10 43.30
C ASP A 1169 47.71 4.86 41.95
N PRO A 1170 48.67 5.77 41.68
CA PRO A 1170 48.81 6.44 40.39
C PRO A 1170 48.76 5.50 39.17
N LEU A 1171 49.31 4.28 39.26
CA LEU A 1171 49.29 3.30 38.17
C LEU A 1171 47.88 2.74 37.89
N LEU A 1172 47.06 2.54 38.93
CA LEU A 1172 45.66 2.13 38.78
C LEU A 1172 44.81 3.28 38.21
N SER A 1173 45.08 4.52 38.67
CA SER A 1173 44.35 5.72 38.25
C SER A 1173 44.37 5.92 36.72
N VAL A 1174 45.48 5.59 36.05
CA VAL A 1174 45.63 5.71 34.59
C VAL A 1174 44.77 4.70 33.84
N GLN A 1175 44.62 3.46 34.36
CA GLN A 1175 43.78 2.44 33.74
C GLN A 1175 42.29 2.82 33.83
N ASP A 1176 41.88 3.47 34.91
CA ASP A 1176 40.50 3.87 35.14
C ASP A 1176 40.04 5.09 34.33
N ILE A 1177 40.94 5.86 33.71
CA ILE A 1177 40.58 6.93 32.77
C ILE A 1177 39.71 6.39 31.61
N SER A 1178 40.04 5.19 31.11
CA SER A 1178 39.27 4.53 30.06
C SER A 1178 37.85 4.15 30.51
N LYS A 1179 37.73 3.63 31.75
CA LYS A 1179 36.48 3.18 32.35
C LYS A 1179 35.58 4.34 32.76
N THR A 1180 36.13 5.38 33.39
CA THR A 1180 35.39 6.60 33.77
C THR A 1180 34.83 7.31 32.54
N THR A 1181 35.60 7.40 31.45
CA THR A 1181 35.12 7.92 30.15
C THR A 1181 33.97 7.08 29.60
N ALA A 1182 34.11 5.74 29.56
CA ALA A 1182 33.05 4.84 29.10
C ALA A 1182 31.76 4.92 29.95
N CYS A 1183 31.89 5.16 31.26
CA CYS A 1183 30.73 5.38 32.15
C CYS A 1183 29.92 6.60 31.72
N VAL A 1184 30.59 7.74 31.50
CA VAL A 1184 29.94 8.99 31.11
C VAL A 1184 29.40 8.91 29.68
N GLU A 1185 30.11 8.27 28.75
CA GLU A 1185 29.61 8.05 27.38
C GLU A 1185 28.30 7.23 27.39
N LEU A 1186 28.24 6.15 28.16
CA LEU A 1186 27.06 5.29 28.30
C LEU A 1186 25.85 6.08 28.81
N ILE A 1187 26.04 6.96 29.82
CA ILE A 1187 24.97 7.80 30.37
C ILE A 1187 24.45 8.79 29.31
N ILE A 1188 25.35 9.46 28.56
CA ILE A 1188 24.97 10.41 27.50
C ILE A 1188 24.26 9.69 26.34
N ALA A 1189 24.77 8.54 25.90
CA ALA A 1189 24.20 7.77 24.79
C ALA A 1189 22.78 7.27 25.10
N GLU A 1190 22.56 6.70 26.29
CA GLU A 1190 21.25 6.22 26.74
C GLU A 1190 20.23 7.37 26.86
N GLN A 1191 20.63 8.53 27.41
CA GLN A 1191 19.74 9.69 27.48
C GLN A 1191 19.46 10.29 26.10
N MET A 1192 20.41 10.27 25.17
CA MET A 1192 20.17 10.68 23.78
C MET A 1192 19.15 9.76 23.09
N ILE A 1193 19.15 8.45 23.36
CA ILE A 1193 18.14 7.50 22.83
C ILE A 1193 16.76 7.81 23.41
N LYS A 1194 16.66 8.00 24.73
CA LYS A 1194 15.40 8.39 25.40
C LYS A 1194 14.84 9.71 24.85
N TYR A 1195 15.70 10.71 24.67
CA TYR A 1195 15.34 12.02 24.14
C TYR A 1195 14.86 11.95 22.66
N LYS A 1196 15.59 11.23 21.80
CA LYS A 1196 15.18 10.98 20.40
C LYS A 1196 13.85 10.22 20.30
N THR A 1197 13.56 9.34 21.25
CA THR A 1197 12.28 8.61 21.31
C THR A 1197 11.14 9.55 21.68
N ARG A 1198 11.28 10.32 22.78
CA ARG A 1198 10.28 11.32 23.20
C ARG A 1198 9.99 12.38 22.12
N LEU A 1199 10.98 12.80 21.34
CA LEU A 1199 10.77 13.71 20.20
C LEU A 1199 9.90 13.09 19.08
N LYS A 1200 10.06 11.78 18.81
CA LYS A 1200 9.18 11.07 17.87
C LYS A 1200 7.76 10.99 18.40
N ASP A 1201 7.59 10.75 19.70
CA ASP A 1201 6.28 10.73 20.34
C ASP A 1201 5.60 12.11 20.27
N ILE A 1202 6.31 13.19 20.59
CA ILE A 1202 5.80 14.58 20.49
C ILE A 1202 5.40 14.92 19.05
N SER A 1203 6.25 14.67 18.05
CA SER A 1203 5.88 14.93 16.65
C SER A 1203 4.71 14.07 16.15
N SER A 1204 4.52 12.87 16.70
CA SER A 1204 3.33 12.05 16.43
C SER A 1204 2.06 12.63 17.07
N LEU A 1205 2.17 13.23 18.26
CA LEU A 1205 1.08 13.92 18.95
C LEU A 1205 0.71 15.24 18.25
N GLU A 1206 1.69 16.05 17.85
CA GLU A 1206 1.47 17.26 17.03
C GLU A 1206 0.82 16.91 15.68
N PHE A 1207 1.22 15.81 15.05
CA PHE A 1207 0.57 15.32 13.83
C PHE A 1207 -0.87 14.87 14.08
N ALA A 1208 -1.12 14.17 15.20
CA ALA A 1208 -2.47 13.78 15.61
C ALA A 1208 -3.36 15.00 15.94
N GLU A 1209 -2.81 16.02 16.61
CA GLU A 1209 -3.49 17.27 16.92
C GLU A 1209 -3.82 18.06 15.65
N ASN A 1210 -2.87 18.20 14.72
CA ASN A 1210 -3.11 18.85 13.43
C ASN A 1210 -4.15 18.08 12.58
N LYS A 1211 -4.17 16.75 12.66
CA LYS A 1211 -5.20 15.90 12.03
C LYS A 1211 -6.56 16.06 12.72
N ALA A 1212 -6.61 16.23 14.04
CA ALA A 1212 -7.83 16.52 14.79
C ALA A 1212 -8.38 17.92 14.49
N LYS A 1213 -7.52 18.97 14.47
CA LYS A 1213 -7.85 20.34 14.01
C LYS A 1213 -8.37 20.34 12.58
N SER A 1214 -7.76 19.55 11.69
CA SER A 1214 -8.23 19.38 10.30
C SER A 1214 -9.60 18.70 10.20
N ARG A 1215 -9.88 17.69 11.04
CA ARG A 1215 -11.22 17.08 11.14
C ARG A 1215 -12.25 18.02 11.75
N LEU A 1216 -11.92 18.74 12.82
CA LEU A 1216 -12.82 19.70 13.47
C LEU A 1216 -13.15 20.89 12.56
N THR A 1217 -12.21 21.35 11.73
CA THR A 1217 -12.50 22.36 10.69
C THR A 1217 -13.33 21.79 9.55
N LEU A 1218 -13.17 20.52 9.17
CA LEU A 1218 -14.09 19.84 8.24
C LEU A 1218 -15.51 19.72 8.82
N ILE A 1219 -15.63 19.36 10.10
CA ILE A 1219 -16.91 19.24 10.82
C ILE A 1219 -17.58 20.61 10.93
N ARG A 1220 -16.86 21.68 11.32
CA ARG A 1220 -17.39 23.06 11.27
C ARG A 1220 -17.87 23.45 9.87
N ARG A 1221 -17.15 23.10 8.81
CA ARG A 1221 -17.60 23.33 7.41
C ARG A 1221 -18.85 22.52 7.04
N SER A 1222 -19.06 21.34 7.64
CA SER A 1222 -20.29 20.55 7.46
C SER A 1222 -21.48 21.12 8.23
N MET A 1223 -21.30 21.60 9.47
CA MET A 1223 -22.37 22.21 10.27
C MET A 1223 -22.91 23.51 9.65
N VAL A 1224 -22.06 24.27 8.95
CA VAL A 1224 -22.48 25.49 8.22
C VAL A 1224 -23.38 25.16 7.02
N ARG A 1225 -23.42 23.91 6.55
CA ARG A 1225 -24.34 23.47 5.47
C ARG A 1225 -25.70 22.95 5.96
N THR A 1226 -25.90 22.79 7.27
CA THR A 1226 -27.12 22.18 7.84
C THR A 1226 -28.12 23.16 8.46
N PHE A 1227 -27.90 24.47 8.38
CA PHE A 1227 -28.89 25.47 8.78
C PHE A 1227 -29.74 25.95 7.58
N PRO A 1228 -31.08 25.81 7.60
CA PRO A 1228 -31.96 26.40 6.58
C PRO A 1228 -31.99 27.92 6.68
N LYS A 1229 -32.07 28.62 5.53
CA LYS A 1229 -32.10 30.09 5.43
C LYS A 1229 -33.48 30.73 5.77
N SER A 1230 -34.21 30.21 6.74
CA SER A 1230 -35.62 30.58 6.97
C SER A 1230 -35.91 31.42 8.22
N VAL A 1231 -34.90 31.87 8.98
CA VAL A 1231 -35.08 32.77 10.14
C VAL A 1231 -34.04 33.89 10.14
N GLN A 1232 -34.33 34.94 9.35
CA GLN A 1232 -33.71 36.26 9.45
C GLN A 1232 -34.76 37.31 9.07
N LEU A 1233 -35.78 37.45 9.91
CA LEU A 1233 -36.76 38.54 9.89
C LEU A 1233 -37.40 38.64 11.29
N LEU A 1234 -36.60 39.13 12.25
CA LEU A 1234 -36.95 39.82 13.49
C LEU A 1234 -35.63 40.27 14.17
#